data_AF-A0AAN7WAN8-F1
#
_entry.id   AF-A0AAN7WAN8-F1
#
_cell.length_a   1.000
_cell.length_b   1.000
_cell.length_c   1.000
_cell.angle_alpha   90.00
_cell.angle_beta   90.00
_cell.angle_gamma   90.00
#
_symmetry.space_group_name_H-M   'P 1'
#
loop_
_entity.id
_entity.type
_entity.pdbx_description
1 polymer ?
#
loop_
_entity_poly.entity_id
_entity_poly.type
_entity_poly.pdbx_seq_one_letter_code
_entity_poly.pdbx_strand_id
1 'polypeptide(L)'
;MLKAAPRPDKLSEHGRNIYAYTNIRTSQVLYSLSQTLDSHASLKQLPDLGANHTPPKLRKDVWKPLWTLALPSSEPHARAQGLHAFKKLREYRKLHELNWKPSPLLSKPYSAADIEHERKKLDERGGSKKENVYDIIARRKWNLRIKEIMDQKATSIADLAAVLSEQDEMGQKTAAKRKDEMAIDREAEVKEILALSEAAEKGELKELEAQLDAMRLRLESTEPDAEGKSKGMLRREFNNLFGKRARMQFAADAVADIKDATWIQQRRDAAREEEEGRAEMASLKPDAAREEEEDRASMAASKPKDVPAPKTTAEKRDHRLRALAKEAQMGVHKVLRRKLELLRLELSGAVADGTSREGGLGLLRERIHGLRIRQGYIEIVEKALRTSPDIIAVAKDVELQLLEYAVEIRTQEVAEAEAEGREAEEVEVLANLAKAKEALLEWKQSGREDNKPRFTPAEDRLRFLASKAQAGSHKHLEQKIEALRSELAAAVADGSGHEKEVYFLRMKLHKVRYFKAKVDIVEKALQTSPDIIAVQDDVHLKMQESAVELRKEELAQAKAEGRGRKEVQWLERAVEKALSQSEHKQPTEDETAHEVEQPEEVVWDEEPVVVEAPQPTSSVKAQDAMTEPLPVPTTNDEWAARLPSFPPRDIAKLPKKSELRSKLRRLASPIFSTEGVKVKWSDLLDAEFAPSWPGNVVHERMGWAKYTAPRGEQEAIENIGEWRKGVWKSRTTANWEEGAAEGEADGQGEEGVQDPEMALERQRAEHEKQARTDFIKGVKGNILRKIREGEEDRMRAMGRTLPERHVENRVEA
;
A
#
# COMPACT_ATOMS: atom_id res chain seq x y z
N MET A 1 -5.33 -18.78 13.61
CA MET A 1 -6.05 -17.50 13.78
C MET A 1 -5.47 -16.62 12.73
N LEU A 2 -6.29 -16.19 11.79
CA LEU A 2 -5.96 -15.03 10.99
C LEU A 2 -6.43 -13.86 11.84
N LYS A 3 -5.48 -13.05 12.34
CA LYS A 3 -5.78 -11.73 12.92
C LYS A 3 -6.77 -11.08 11.95
N ALA A 4 -7.98 -10.75 12.40
CA ALA A 4 -9.03 -10.20 11.54
C ALA A 4 -8.39 -9.16 10.64
N ALA A 5 -8.36 -9.44 9.33
CA ALA A 5 -7.63 -8.60 8.40
C ALA A 5 -8.10 -7.15 8.64
N PRO A 6 -7.16 -6.18 8.77
CA PRO A 6 -7.55 -4.80 8.98
C PRO A 6 -8.59 -4.45 7.92
N ARG A 7 -9.73 -3.89 8.37
CA ARG A 7 -10.84 -3.51 7.47
C ARG A 7 -10.25 -2.82 6.23
N PRO A 8 -10.70 -3.14 5.01
CA PRO A 8 -10.08 -2.67 3.77
C PRO A 8 -9.90 -1.15 3.73
N ASP A 9 -10.79 -0.40 4.38
CA ASP A 9 -10.71 1.07 4.48
C ASP A 9 -9.48 1.54 5.28
N LYS A 10 -9.08 0.81 6.33
CA LYS A 10 -7.88 1.14 7.13
C LYS A 10 -6.58 0.85 6.39
N LEU A 11 -6.59 -0.06 5.41
CA LEU A 11 -5.44 -0.33 4.56
C LEU A 11 -5.17 0.80 3.57
N SER A 12 -6.22 1.55 3.20
CA SER A 12 -6.09 2.70 2.30
C SER A 12 -5.36 3.86 2.98
N GLU A 13 -5.67 4.15 4.25
CA GLU A 13 -5.02 5.23 5.01
C GLU A 13 -3.62 4.87 5.55
N HIS A 14 -3.26 3.59 5.57
CA HIS A 14 -2.01 3.15 6.20
C HIS A 14 -0.77 3.66 5.44
N GLY A 15 0.08 4.43 6.11
CA GLY A 15 1.27 5.04 5.51
C GLY A 15 1.03 6.44 4.95
N ARG A 16 -0.21 6.92 4.90
CA ARG A 16 -0.51 8.30 4.47
C ARG A 16 -0.18 9.33 5.55
N ASN A 17 -0.42 8.96 6.80
CA ASN A 17 -0.11 9.79 7.95
C ASN A 17 0.96 9.10 8.81
N ILE A 18 1.95 9.88 9.26
CA ILE A 18 2.97 9.44 10.20
C ILE A 18 2.86 10.29 11.45
N TYR A 19 2.88 9.66 12.61
CA TYR A 19 2.72 10.31 13.90
C TYR A 19 4.00 10.12 14.70
N ALA A 20 4.55 11.21 15.23
CA ALA A 20 5.62 11.17 16.22
C ALA A 20 5.07 11.51 17.60
N TYR A 21 5.55 10.81 18.61
CA TYR A 21 5.21 11.04 20.02
C TYR A 21 6.47 11.32 20.79
N THR A 22 6.46 12.34 21.63
CA THR A 22 7.56 12.67 22.53
C THR A 22 7.22 12.31 23.98
N ASN A 23 8.20 11.84 24.72
CA ASN A 23 8.13 11.67 26.16
C ASN A 23 8.39 13.03 26.83
N ILE A 24 7.42 13.53 27.61
CA ILE A 24 7.49 14.86 28.23
C ILE A 24 8.70 15.01 29.17
N ARG A 25 9.19 13.91 29.76
CA ARG A 25 10.26 13.95 30.76
C ARG A 25 11.64 13.70 30.17
N THR A 26 11.74 12.74 29.24
CA THR A 26 13.02 12.28 28.70
C THR A 26 13.30 12.80 27.30
N SER A 27 12.35 13.46 26.64
CA SER A 27 12.45 13.92 25.25
C SER A 27 12.68 12.81 24.22
N GLN A 28 12.51 11.54 24.60
CA GLN A 28 12.55 10.41 23.67
C GLN A 28 11.40 10.52 22.67
N VAL A 29 11.65 10.13 21.41
CA VAL A 29 10.66 10.22 20.35
C VAL A 29 10.31 8.82 19.84
N LEU A 30 9.02 8.53 19.62
CA LEU A 30 8.52 7.29 19.06
C LEU A 30 7.71 7.57 17.79
N TYR A 31 7.94 6.80 16.74
CA TYR A 31 7.19 6.92 15.49
C TYR A 31 6.07 5.89 15.42
N SER A 32 4.95 6.26 14.82
CA SER A 32 3.81 5.38 14.62
C SER A 32 3.10 5.69 13.30
N LEU A 33 2.53 4.67 12.67
CA LEU A 33 1.63 4.82 11.52
C LEU A 33 0.15 4.95 11.97
N SER A 34 -0.12 4.86 13.27
CA SER A 34 -1.45 5.01 13.87
C SER A 34 -1.52 6.20 14.84
N GLN A 35 -2.70 6.83 14.89
CA GLN A 35 -3.05 7.96 15.78
C GLN A 35 -2.96 7.62 17.28
N THR A 36 -2.93 6.34 17.60
CA THR A 36 -2.68 5.86 18.96
C THR A 36 -1.39 5.07 18.95
N LEU A 37 -0.59 5.26 19.98
CA LEU A 37 0.66 4.54 20.17
C LEU A 37 0.37 3.11 20.63
N ASP A 38 0.81 2.10 19.84
CA ASP A 38 0.72 0.69 20.23
C ASP A 38 1.87 0.34 21.18
N SER A 39 1.53 -0.10 22.40
CA SER A 39 2.52 -0.39 23.44
C SER A 39 3.57 -1.41 22.97
N HIS A 40 3.17 -2.50 22.33
CA HIS A 40 4.12 -3.57 21.98
C HIS A 40 5.03 -3.23 20.80
N ALA A 41 4.49 -2.58 19.77
CA ALA A 41 5.27 -2.20 18.60
C ALA A 41 6.20 -1.01 18.88
N SER A 42 5.73 -0.05 19.66
CA SER A 42 6.49 1.17 19.95
C SER A 42 7.58 0.98 20.99
N LEU A 43 7.40 0.08 21.98
CA LEU A 43 8.48 -0.25 22.94
C LEU A 43 9.73 -0.81 22.26
N LYS A 44 9.58 -1.54 21.15
CA LYS A 44 10.71 -2.09 20.37
C LYS A 44 11.58 -1.03 19.68
N GLN A 45 11.11 0.22 19.63
CA GLN A 45 11.89 1.31 19.08
C GLN A 45 12.76 1.98 20.16
N LEU A 46 12.53 1.70 21.45
CA LEU A 46 13.37 2.22 22.51
C LEU A 46 14.63 1.34 22.62
N PRO A 47 15.85 1.92 22.60
CA PRO A 47 17.06 1.16 22.83
C PRO A 47 17.11 0.68 24.28
N ASP A 48 17.74 -0.46 24.52
CA ASP A 48 17.99 -0.92 25.88
C ASP A 48 19.17 -0.12 26.49
N LEU A 49 18.82 0.86 27.33
CA LEU A 49 19.77 1.71 28.04
C LEU A 49 20.06 1.19 29.46
N GLY A 50 19.64 -0.04 29.76
CA GLY A 50 19.80 -0.68 31.06
C GLY A 50 18.60 -0.49 31.99
N ALA A 51 18.74 -1.03 33.21
CA ALA A 51 17.68 -1.03 34.21
C ALA A 51 17.19 0.40 34.52
N ASN A 52 15.87 0.56 34.69
CA ASN A 52 15.17 1.82 35.00
C ASN A 52 15.06 2.84 33.86
N HIS A 53 15.70 2.62 32.72
CA HIS A 53 15.69 3.58 31.61
C HIS A 53 14.71 3.20 30.49
N THR A 54 14.39 1.91 30.37
CA THR A 54 13.36 1.41 29.45
C THR A 54 12.07 1.13 30.24
N PRO A 55 10.97 1.88 30.01
CA PRO A 55 9.73 1.63 30.71
C PRO A 55 9.13 0.28 30.29
N PRO A 56 8.59 -0.53 31.21
CA PRO A 56 7.98 -1.82 30.87
C PRO A 56 6.69 -1.67 30.06
N LYS A 57 6.00 -0.53 30.20
CA LYS A 57 4.77 -0.18 29.49
C LYS A 57 4.73 1.31 29.20
N LEU A 58 4.23 1.68 28.02
CA LEU A 58 4.00 3.08 27.66
C LEU A 58 2.79 3.62 28.41
N ARG A 59 3.02 4.64 29.24
CA ARG A 59 1.96 5.32 29.99
C ARG A 59 1.39 6.50 29.19
N LYS A 60 0.07 6.56 29.04
CA LYS A 60 -0.63 7.56 28.21
C LYS A 60 -0.47 9.01 28.67
N ASP A 61 -0.08 9.24 29.93
CA ASP A 61 0.12 10.56 30.52
C ASP A 61 1.51 11.14 30.24
N VAL A 62 2.50 10.29 29.95
CA VAL A 62 3.90 10.69 29.76
C VAL A 62 4.21 10.97 28.29
N TRP A 63 3.46 10.34 27.37
CA TRP A 63 3.66 10.46 25.93
C TRP A 63 2.65 11.42 25.32
N LYS A 64 3.13 12.43 24.60
CA LYS A 64 2.33 13.40 23.86
C LYS A 64 2.66 13.35 22.38
N PRO A 65 1.71 13.63 21.47
CA PRO A 65 2.02 13.80 20.07
C PRO A 65 2.96 15.00 19.89
N LEU A 66 4.06 14.81 19.16
CA LEU A 66 5.06 15.82 18.86
C LEU A 66 4.72 16.53 17.54
N TRP A 67 4.61 15.75 16.47
CA TRP A 67 4.21 16.20 15.15
C TRP A 67 3.43 15.10 14.42
N THR A 68 2.64 15.50 13.42
CA THR A 68 1.93 14.61 12.51
C THR A 68 2.24 15.01 11.08
N LEU A 69 2.87 14.11 10.33
CA LEU A 69 3.09 14.27 8.90
C LEU A 69 1.86 13.75 8.16
N ALA A 70 1.26 14.60 7.33
CA ALA A 70 0.09 14.30 6.53
C ALA A 70 0.43 14.46 5.05
N LEU A 71 0.35 13.35 4.30
CA LEU A 71 0.58 13.33 2.86
C LEU A 71 -0.74 13.55 2.10
N PRO A 72 -0.70 14.18 0.91
CA PRO A 72 -1.90 14.52 0.14
C PRO A 72 -2.71 13.28 -0.24
N SER A 73 -4.05 13.35 -0.18
CA SER A 73 -4.90 12.22 -0.59
C SER A 73 -5.03 12.07 -2.09
N SER A 74 -4.83 13.17 -2.83
CA SER A 74 -4.99 13.24 -4.28
C SER A 74 -4.00 12.35 -4.99
N GLU A 75 -2.82 12.14 -4.40
CA GLU A 75 -1.75 11.40 -5.02
C GLU A 75 -1.85 9.89 -4.73
N PRO A 76 -1.89 9.03 -5.78
CA PRO A 76 -1.90 7.57 -5.61
C PRO A 76 -0.66 7.03 -4.87
N HIS A 77 0.39 7.85 -4.78
CA HIS A 77 1.74 7.49 -4.34
C HIS A 77 2.06 7.89 -2.91
N ALA A 78 1.21 8.73 -2.30
CA ALA A 78 1.36 9.21 -0.93
C ALA A 78 1.59 8.06 0.07
N ARG A 79 0.88 6.94 -0.08
CA ARG A 79 1.06 5.76 0.77
C ARG A 79 2.49 5.20 0.71
N ALA A 80 3.05 5.04 -0.49
CA ALA A 80 4.39 4.49 -0.65
C ALA A 80 5.44 5.47 -0.12
N GLN A 81 5.24 6.77 -0.38
CA GLN A 81 6.09 7.83 0.13
C GLN A 81 6.14 7.86 1.66
N GLY A 82 5.00 7.77 2.35
CA GLY A 82 5.00 7.82 3.81
C GLY A 82 5.51 6.52 4.44
N LEU A 83 5.33 5.35 3.81
CA LEU A 83 5.99 4.13 4.26
C LEU A 83 7.52 4.20 4.11
N HIS A 84 8.00 4.81 3.02
CA HIS A 84 9.43 5.08 2.83
C HIS A 84 9.96 6.03 3.89
N ALA A 85 9.29 7.17 4.11
CA ALA A 85 9.66 8.15 5.13
C ALA A 85 9.68 7.53 6.53
N PHE A 86 8.66 6.73 6.89
CA PHE A 86 8.60 6.04 8.17
C PHE A 86 9.76 5.06 8.37
N LYS A 87 10.16 4.34 7.31
CA LYS A 87 11.32 3.45 7.34
C LYS A 87 12.60 4.25 7.61
N LYS A 88 12.85 5.31 6.83
CA LYS A 88 14.04 6.17 6.96
C LYS A 88 14.13 6.85 8.33
N LEU A 89 13.04 7.39 8.85
CA LEU A 89 12.99 7.98 10.20
C LEU A 89 13.41 7.00 11.30
N ARG A 90 13.01 5.73 11.18
CA ARG A 90 13.42 4.68 12.14
C ARG A 90 14.88 4.30 11.97
N GLU A 91 15.40 4.32 10.75
CA GLU A 91 16.82 4.08 10.46
C GLU A 91 17.69 5.20 11.01
N TYR A 92 17.35 6.47 10.75
CA TYR A 92 18.05 7.64 11.30
C TYR A 92 18.03 7.66 12.82
N ARG A 93 16.89 7.39 13.44
CA ARG A 93 16.84 7.24 14.89
C ARG A 93 17.79 6.15 15.40
N LYS A 94 17.81 4.98 14.78
CA LYS A 94 18.71 3.90 15.18
C LYS A 94 20.18 4.30 14.99
N LEU A 95 20.49 5.07 13.95
CA LEU A 95 21.83 5.63 13.73
C LEU A 95 22.20 6.65 14.82
N HIS A 96 21.29 7.53 15.22
CA HIS A 96 21.51 8.47 16.34
C HIS A 96 21.71 7.75 17.68
N GLU A 97 21.13 6.57 17.85
CA GLU A 97 21.32 5.78 19.08
C GLU A 97 22.68 5.04 19.08
N LEU A 98 23.14 4.55 17.92
CA LEU A 98 24.35 3.73 17.80
C LEU A 98 25.62 4.55 17.51
N ASN A 99 25.53 5.55 16.63
CA ASN A 99 26.65 6.29 16.06
C ASN A 99 26.70 7.75 16.54
N TRP A 100 26.30 8.00 17.80
CA TRP A 100 26.35 9.35 18.37
C TRP A 100 27.79 9.76 18.73
N LYS A 101 28.09 11.05 18.51
CA LYS A 101 29.35 11.67 18.96
C LYS A 101 29.12 12.26 20.34
N PRO A 102 29.95 11.94 21.36
CA PRO A 102 29.73 12.45 22.70
C PRO A 102 29.88 13.96 22.76
N SER A 103 28.95 14.63 23.43
CA SER A 103 29.08 16.06 23.75
C SER A 103 30.45 16.36 24.38
N PRO A 104 31.04 17.54 24.11
CA PRO A 104 32.26 17.98 24.77
C PRO A 104 32.22 17.85 26.29
N LEU A 105 31.03 17.95 26.91
CA LEU A 105 30.86 17.76 28.36
C LEU A 105 31.18 16.33 28.83
N LEU A 106 30.86 15.31 28.03
CA LEU A 106 31.16 13.91 28.33
C LEU A 106 32.63 13.58 28.06
N SER A 107 33.18 14.16 26.98
CA SER A 107 34.56 13.97 26.57
C SER A 107 35.56 14.64 27.53
N LYS A 108 35.22 15.81 28.07
CA LYS A 108 36.09 16.53 29.02
C LYS A 108 36.47 15.66 30.23
N PRO A 109 37.77 15.58 30.59
CA PRO A 109 38.18 14.97 31.85
C PRO A 109 37.70 15.83 33.03
N TYR A 110 37.43 15.20 34.17
CA TYR A 110 37.07 15.92 35.39
C TYR A 110 38.29 16.67 35.92
N SER A 111 38.11 17.91 36.37
CA SER A 111 39.18 18.68 36.99
C SER A 111 39.54 18.10 38.37
N ALA A 112 40.78 18.32 38.83
CA ALA A 112 41.19 17.93 40.18
C ALA A 112 40.26 18.51 41.27
N ALA A 113 39.79 19.74 41.06
CA ALA A 113 38.82 20.38 41.95
C ALA A 113 37.45 19.68 41.94
N ASP A 114 36.98 19.22 40.78
CA ASP A 114 35.72 18.47 40.67
C ASP A 114 35.83 17.11 41.38
N ILE A 115 36.99 16.46 41.26
CA ILE A 115 37.28 15.19 41.93
C ILE A 115 37.27 15.39 43.45
N GLU A 116 37.89 16.45 43.96
CA GLU A 116 37.90 16.76 45.39
C GLU A 116 36.49 17.10 45.91
N HIS A 117 35.69 17.84 45.13
CA HIS A 117 34.30 18.12 45.46
C HIS A 117 33.44 16.84 45.54
N GLU A 118 33.56 15.93 44.58
CA GLU A 118 32.85 14.64 44.62
C GLU A 118 33.34 13.75 45.77
N ARG A 119 34.63 13.83 46.12
CA ARG A 119 35.18 13.14 47.31
C ARG A 119 34.53 13.65 48.59
N LYS A 120 34.50 14.97 48.79
CA LYS A 120 33.86 15.58 49.97
C LYS A 120 32.38 15.21 50.06
N LYS A 121 31.66 15.24 48.93
CA LYS A 121 30.25 14.87 48.86
C LYS A 121 30.00 13.40 49.20
N LEU A 122 30.93 12.51 48.83
CA LEU A 122 30.88 11.09 49.20
C LEU A 122 31.07 10.90 50.71
N ASP A 123 32.03 11.62 51.29
CA ASP A 123 32.31 11.59 52.73
C ASP A 123 31.10 12.11 53.54
N GLU A 124 30.48 13.21 53.09
CA GLU A 124 29.28 13.80 53.73
C GLU A 124 28.05 12.88 53.70
N ARG A 125 27.87 12.10 52.62
CA ARG A 125 26.74 11.18 52.49
C ARG A 125 26.85 9.95 53.40
N GLY A 126 27.98 9.74 54.06
CA GLY A 126 28.26 8.52 54.81
C GLY A 126 28.28 7.29 53.89
N GLY A 127 28.91 7.42 52.73
CA GLY A 127 28.94 6.39 51.69
C GLY A 127 29.38 5.01 52.20
N SER A 128 28.95 3.96 51.50
CA SER A 128 29.48 2.62 51.71
C SER A 128 31.00 2.63 51.54
N LYS A 129 31.75 2.02 52.47
CA LYS A 129 33.24 1.94 52.45
C LYS A 129 33.82 1.34 51.15
N LYS A 130 32.97 0.81 50.25
CA LYS A 130 33.35 0.15 49.00
C LYS A 130 33.21 1.02 47.74
N GLU A 131 32.52 2.17 47.78
CA GLU A 131 32.39 3.03 46.59
C GLU A 131 33.57 4.01 46.48
N ASN A 132 34.21 4.07 45.32
CA ASN A 132 35.27 5.04 45.03
C ASN A 132 34.69 6.30 44.34
N VAL A 133 35.37 7.45 44.45
CA VAL A 133 35.00 8.71 43.78
C VAL A 133 34.89 8.52 42.27
N TYR A 134 35.77 7.70 41.69
CA TYR A 134 35.74 7.38 40.26
C TYR A 134 34.48 6.63 39.83
N ASP A 135 33.88 5.80 40.70
CA ASP A 135 32.63 5.09 40.41
C ASP A 135 31.45 6.08 40.33
N ILE A 136 31.46 7.12 41.16
CA ILE A 136 30.47 8.19 41.16
C ILE A 136 30.59 9.02 39.90
N ILE A 137 31.82 9.40 39.53
CA ILE A 137 32.11 10.13 38.29
C ILE A 137 31.67 9.30 37.08
N ALA A 138 31.99 8.00 37.05
CA ALA A 138 31.57 7.08 35.99
C ALA A 138 30.05 6.99 35.90
N ARG A 139 29.35 6.84 37.03
CA ARG A 139 27.87 6.83 37.10
C ARG A 139 27.26 8.16 36.63
N ARG A 140 27.88 9.30 36.97
CA ARG A 140 27.43 10.63 36.53
C ARG A 140 27.61 10.81 35.03
N LYS A 141 28.78 10.44 34.48
CA LYS A 141 29.03 10.44 33.04
C LYS A 141 28.07 9.48 32.30
N TRP A 142 27.81 8.30 32.87
CA TRP A 142 26.83 7.35 32.34
C TRP A 142 25.41 7.94 32.29
N ASN A 143 24.95 8.58 33.38
CA ASN A 143 23.64 9.23 33.41
C ASN A 143 23.54 10.40 32.43
N LEU A 144 24.61 11.18 32.26
CA LEU A 144 24.68 12.24 31.25
C LEU A 144 24.60 11.67 29.84
N ARG A 145 25.34 10.59 29.56
CA ARG A 145 25.26 9.85 28.28
C ARG A 145 23.84 9.36 28.01
N ILE A 146 23.20 8.73 29.00
CA ILE A 146 21.82 8.27 28.85
C ILE A 146 20.89 9.44 28.55
N LYS A 147 21.02 10.55 29.27
CA LYS A 147 20.20 11.74 29.05
C LYS A 147 20.36 12.29 27.64
N GLU A 148 21.59 12.34 27.13
CA GLU A 148 21.91 12.80 25.78
C GLU A 148 21.37 11.86 24.70
N ILE A 149 21.52 10.54 24.87
CA ILE A 149 20.96 9.54 23.94
C ILE A 149 19.42 9.55 23.96
N MET A 150 18.82 9.84 25.11
CA MET A 150 17.37 9.94 25.26
C MET A 150 16.79 11.22 24.64
N ASP A 151 17.57 12.29 24.56
CA ASP A 151 17.10 13.58 24.02
C ASP A 151 17.06 13.56 22.49
N GLN A 152 16.00 12.96 21.96
CA GLN A 152 15.81 12.70 20.54
C GLN A 152 14.88 13.72 19.87
N LYS A 153 14.40 14.73 20.61
CA LYS A 153 13.38 15.65 20.10
C LYS A 153 13.91 16.46 18.90
N ALA A 154 15.01 17.19 19.09
CA ALA A 154 15.61 18.02 18.05
C ALA A 154 16.11 17.16 16.86
N THR A 155 16.77 16.04 17.15
CA THR A 155 17.28 15.13 16.11
C THR A 155 16.15 14.54 15.27
N SER A 156 15.03 14.12 15.87
CA SER A 156 13.88 13.60 15.13
C SER A 156 13.25 14.60 14.16
N ILE A 157 13.37 15.89 14.45
CA ILE A 157 12.82 16.97 13.63
C ILE A 157 13.75 17.25 12.46
N ALA A 158 15.05 17.34 12.73
CA ALA A 158 16.07 17.42 11.68
C ALA A 158 16.02 16.20 10.75
N ASP A 159 15.82 15.00 11.30
CA ASP A 159 15.63 13.77 10.53
C ASP A 159 14.41 13.85 9.61
N LEU A 160 13.29 14.37 10.10
CA LEU A 160 12.08 14.54 9.28
C LEU A 160 12.34 15.48 8.10
N ALA A 161 12.98 16.62 8.35
CA ALA A 161 13.34 17.56 7.29
C ALA A 161 14.28 16.91 6.26
N ALA A 162 15.33 16.22 6.73
CA ALA A 162 16.28 15.52 5.87
C ALA A 162 15.61 14.44 5.00
N VAL A 163 14.71 13.64 5.58
CA VAL A 163 13.95 12.63 4.84
C VAL A 163 13.06 13.25 3.77
N LEU A 164 12.42 14.39 4.05
CA LEU A 164 11.57 15.07 3.06
C LEU A 164 12.40 15.70 1.95
N SER A 165 13.57 16.28 2.26
CA SER A 165 14.51 16.78 1.24
C SER A 165 15.04 15.66 0.34
N GLU A 166 15.46 14.53 0.93
CA GLU A 166 15.90 13.34 0.16
C GLU A 166 14.77 12.85 -0.78
N GLN A 167 13.53 12.86 -0.29
CA GLN A 167 12.37 12.48 -1.09
C GLN A 167 12.09 13.46 -2.24
N ASP A 168 12.26 14.77 -2.01
CA ASP A 168 12.09 15.76 -3.07
C ASP A 168 13.13 15.59 -4.17
N GLU A 169 14.40 15.42 -3.82
CA GLU A 169 15.49 15.18 -4.76
C GLU A 169 15.29 13.89 -5.57
N MET A 170 14.92 12.78 -4.91
CA MET A 170 14.57 11.53 -5.59
C MET A 170 13.35 11.71 -6.50
N GLY A 171 12.38 12.51 -6.07
CA GLY A 171 11.21 12.94 -6.82
C GLY A 171 11.58 13.63 -8.12
N GLN A 172 12.41 14.67 -8.03
CA GLN A 172 12.89 15.45 -9.18
C GLN A 172 13.68 14.59 -10.16
N LYS A 173 14.64 13.78 -9.68
CA LYS A 173 15.43 12.86 -10.52
C LYS A 173 14.54 11.84 -11.24
N THR A 174 13.56 11.27 -10.52
CA THR A 174 12.64 10.29 -11.09
C THR A 174 11.65 10.94 -12.05
N ALA A 175 11.18 12.16 -11.77
CA ALA A 175 10.28 12.91 -12.62
C ALA A 175 10.94 13.29 -13.94
N ALA A 176 12.20 13.77 -13.92
CA ALA A 176 12.98 14.06 -15.12
C ALA A 176 13.15 12.80 -15.98
N LYS A 177 13.67 11.72 -15.39
CA LYS A 177 13.83 10.43 -16.08
C LYS A 177 12.52 9.92 -16.69
N ARG A 178 11.39 10.10 -16.01
CA ARG A 178 10.08 9.69 -16.55
C ARG A 178 9.60 10.59 -17.67
N LYS A 179 9.85 11.90 -17.62
CA LYS A 179 9.52 12.79 -18.74
C LYS A 179 10.30 12.36 -19.98
N ASP A 180 11.57 12.02 -19.83
CA ASP A 180 12.41 11.51 -20.92
C ASP A 180 11.90 10.16 -21.43
N GLU A 181 11.62 9.20 -20.54
CA GLU A 181 11.06 7.89 -20.92
C GLU A 181 9.68 8.05 -21.61
N MET A 182 8.83 8.94 -21.11
CA MET A 182 7.52 9.25 -21.71
C MET A 182 7.67 9.94 -23.07
N ALA A 183 8.64 10.84 -23.23
CA ALA A 183 8.91 11.49 -24.52
C ALA A 183 9.38 10.47 -25.56
N ILE A 184 10.30 9.57 -25.19
CA ILE A 184 10.76 8.47 -26.06
C ILE A 184 9.62 7.51 -26.41
N ASP A 185 8.84 7.06 -25.41
CA ASP A 185 7.69 6.18 -25.66
C ASP A 185 6.62 6.88 -26.51
N ARG A 186 6.44 8.20 -26.34
CA ARG A 186 5.50 9.01 -27.10
C ARG A 186 5.95 9.19 -28.54
N GLU A 187 7.23 9.46 -28.78
CA GLU A 187 7.79 9.55 -30.11
C GLU A 187 7.64 8.21 -30.86
N ALA A 188 7.91 7.09 -30.17
CA ALA A 188 7.71 5.75 -30.73
C ALA A 188 6.22 5.47 -31.04
N GLU A 189 5.31 5.90 -30.16
CA GLU A 189 3.87 5.79 -30.38
C GLU A 189 3.40 6.60 -31.59
N VAL A 190 3.87 7.84 -31.74
CA VAL A 190 3.54 8.70 -32.89
C VAL A 190 4.04 8.08 -34.19
N LYS A 191 5.27 7.55 -34.21
CA LYS A 191 5.79 6.80 -35.36
C LYS A 191 4.94 5.58 -35.69
N GLU A 192 4.47 4.83 -34.68
CA GLU A 192 3.56 3.69 -34.87
C GLU A 192 2.20 4.16 -35.43
N ILE A 193 1.63 5.25 -34.92
CA ILE A 193 0.36 5.82 -35.41
C ILE A 193 0.49 6.25 -36.87
N LEU A 194 1.53 7.01 -37.23
CA LEU A 194 1.73 7.46 -38.60
C LEU A 194 1.90 6.26 -39.55
N ALA A 195 2.75 5.29 -39.21
CA ALA A 195 2.93 4.08 -40.01
C ALA A 195 1.63 3.26 -40.18
N LEU A 196 0.83 3.13 -39.12
CA LEU A 196 -0.46 2.43 -39.19
C LEU A 196 -1.49 3.21 -40.01
N SER A 197 -1.49 4.54 -39.95
CA SER A 197 -2.38 5.38 -40.76
C SER A 197 -2.06 5.24 -42.25
N GLU A 198 -0.77 5.24 -42.62
CA GLU A 198 -0.34 5.00 -44.01
C GLU A 198 -0.70 3.59 -44.50
N ALA A 199 -0.55 2.57 -43.65
CA ALA A 199 -0.98 1.21 -43.95
C ALA A 199 -2.50 1.12 -44.15
N ALA A 200 -3.28 1.85 -43.34
CA ALA A 200 -4.72 1.93 -43.49
C ALA A 200 -5.11 2.59 -44.82
N GLU A 201 -4.45 3.70 -45.19
CA GLU A 201 -4.64 4.39 -46.47
C GLU A 201 -4.30 3.48 -47.68
N LYS A 202 -3.31 2.58 -47.54
CA LYS A 202 -2.97 1.56 -48.56
C LYS A 202 -3.98 0.42 -48.68
N GLY A 203 -4.98 0.35 -47.80
CA GLY A 203 -6.04 -0.65 -47.84
C GLY A 203 -5.81 -1.91 -46.98
N GLU A 204 -4.74 -1.96 -46.17
CA GLU A 204 -4.47 -3.11 -45.28
C GLU A 204 -5.60 -3.38 -44.28
N LEU A 205 -6.40 -2.35 -43.95
CA LEU A 205 -7.55 -2.50 -43.06
C LEU A 205 -8.58 -3.50 -43.61
N LYS A 206 -8.83 -3.46 -44.93
CA LYS A 206 -9.76 -4.38 -45.61
C LYS A 206 -9.22 -5.81 -45.60
N GLU A 207 -7.91 -5.98 -45.72
CA GLU A 207 -7.26 -7.29 -45.64
C GLU A 207 -7.37 -7.89 -44.23
N LEU A 208 -7.16 -7.07 -43.18
CA LEU A 208 -7.33 -7.51 -41.79
C LEU A 208 -8.78 -7.90 -41.47
N GLU A 209 -9.75 -7.19 -42.03
CA GLU A 209 -11.18 -7.56 -41.93
C GLU A 209 -11.45 -8.92 -42.57
N ALA A 210 -10.96 -9.14 -43.79
CA ALA A 210 -11.09 -10.43 -44.46
C ALA A 210 -10.43 -11.58 -43.67
N GLN A 211 -9.26 -11.34 -43.07
CA GLN A 211 -8.57 -12.32 -42.21
C GLN A 211 -9.35 -12.61 -40.92
N LEU A 212 -9.95 -11.59 -40.31
CA LEU A 212 -10.79 -11.74 -39.11
C LEU A 212 -12.03 -12.57 -39.40
N ASP A 213 -12.70 -12.33 -40.53
CA ASP A 213 -13.87 -13.10 -40.95
C ASP A 213 -13.49 -14.56 -41.25
N ALA A 214 -12.35 -14.78 -41.93
CA ALA A 214 -11.82 -16.13 -42.15
C ALA A 214 -11.51 -16.86 -40.82
N MET A 215 -10.87 -16.18 -39.86
CA MET A 215 -10.60 -16.76 -38.53
C MET A 215 -11.87 -17.01 -37.72
N ARG A 216 -12.87 -16.14 -37.86
CA ARG A 216 -14.17 -16.31 -37.21
C ARG A 216 -14.88 -17.57 -37.73
N LEU A 217 -14.89 -17.78 -39.05
CA LEU A 217 -15.43 -18.99 -39.67
C LEU A 217 -14.69 -20.24 -39.19
N ARG A 218 -13.35 -20.20 -39.07
CA ARG A 218 -12.56 -21.30 -38.49
C ARG A 218 -12.95 -21.58 -37.04
N LEU A 219 -13.12 -20.55 -36.21
CA LEU A 219 -13.54 -20.71 -34.81
C LEU A 219 -14.96 -21.28 -34.65
N GLU A 220 -15.85 -20.98 -35.59
CA GLU A 220 -17.23 -21.49 -35.65
C GLU A 220 -17.27 -22.95 -36.12
N SER A 221 -16.32 -23.38 -36.97
CA SER A 221 -16.20 -24.79 -37.34
C SER A 221 -15.91 -25.70 -36.13
N THR A 222 -16.59 -26.84 -36.09
CA THR A 222 -16.40 -27.88 -35.07
C THR A 222 -15.20 -28.78 -35.33
N GLU A 223 -14.77 -28.85 -36.59
CA GLU A 223 -13.67 -29.70 -37.02
C GLU A 223 -12.33 -29.11 -36.56
N PRO A 224 -11.35 -29.96 -36.18
CA PRO A 224 -10.00 -29.49 -35.95
C PRO A 224 -9.43 -28.92 -37.25
N ASP A 225 -8.88 -27.71 -37.19
CA ASP A 225 -8.21 -27.09 -38.33
C ASP A 225 -7.18 -28.05 -38.93
N ALA A 226 -7.08 -28.08 -40.26
CA ALA A 226 -6.06 -28.87 -40.98
C ALA A 226 -4.62 -28.54 -40.53
N GLU A 227 -4.41 -27.36 -39.96
CA GLU A 227 -3.13 -26.89 -39.39
C GLU A 227 -2.87 -27.43 -37.96
N GLY A 228 -3.81 -28.17 -37.35
CA GLY A 228 -3.69 -28.72 -36.00
C GLY A 228 -3.71 -27.66 -34.89
N LYS A 229 -4.11 -26.42 -35.18
CA LYS A 229 -4.19 -25.35 -34.18
C LYS A 229 -5.36 -25.60 -33.24
N SER A 230 -5.08 -25.57 -31.94
CA SER A 230 -6.16 -25.64 -30.94
C SER A 230 -7.06 -24.40 -31.01
N LYS A 231 -8.36 -24.56 -30.68
CA LYS A 231 -9.31 -23.44 -30.56
C LYS A 231 -8.81 -22.30 -29.66
N GLY A 232 -8.02 -22.64 -28.64
CA GLY A 232 -7.37 -21.65 -27.76
C GLY A 232 -6.33 -20.80 -28.48
N MET A 233 -5.54 -21.38 -29.40
CA MET A 233 -4.61 -20.61 -30.24
C MET A 233 -5.35 -19.74 -31.25
N LEU A 234 -6.37 -20.27 -31.91
CA LEU A 234 -7.19 -19.49 -32.85
C LEU A 234 -7.84 -18.28 -32.18
N ARG A 235 -8.35 -18.42 -30.94
CA ARG A 235 -8.88 -17.27 -30.17
C ARG A 235 -7.79 -16.22 -29.87
N ARG A 236 -6.55 -16.64 -29.62
CA ARG A 236 -5.44 -15.70 -29.40
C ARG A 236 -5.08 -14.97 -30.69
N GLU A 237 -4.97 -15.70 -31.79
CA GLU A 237 -4.70 -15.12 -33.11
C GLU A 237 -5.81 -14.16 -33.53
N PHE A 238 -7.08 -14.54 -33.38
CA PHE A 238 -8.23 -13.67 -33.61
C PHE A 238 -8.18 -12.38 -32.76
N ASN A 239 -7.91 -12.49 -31.45
CA ASN A 239 -7.80 -11.33 -30.58
C ASN A 239 -6.61 -10.43 -30.96
N ASN A 240 -5.51 -11.01 -31.45
CA ASN A 240 -4.35 -10.25 -31.93
C ASN A 240 -4.68 -9.48 -33.21
N LEU A 241 -5.34 -10.12 -34.19
CA LEU A 241 -5.81 -9.49 -35.42
C LEU A 241 -6.84 -8.39 -35.13
N PHE A 242 -7.77 -8.65 -34.21
CA PHE A 242 -8.79 -7.69 -33.79
C PHE A 242 -8.14 -6.47 -33.14
N GLY A 243 -7.15 -6.71 -32.25
CA GLY A 243 -6.36 -5.64 -31.65
C GLY A 243 -5.57 -4.83 -32.69
N LYS A 244 -4.98 -5.49 -33.70
CA LYS A 244 -4.26 -4.82 -34.80
C LYS A 244 -5.20 -3.94 -35.64
N ARG A 245 -6.36 -4.48 -36.05
CA ARG A 245 -7.39 -3.71 -36.79
C ARG A 245 -7.85 -2.49 -35.99
N ALA A 246 -8.18 -2.67 -34.72
CA ALA A 246 -8.65 -1.56 -33.87
C ALA A 246 -7.60 -0.46 -33.70
N ARG A 247 -6.31 -0.82 -33.57
CA ARG A 247 -5.21 0.16 -33.54
C ARG A 247 -5.03 0.90 -34.86
N MET A 248 -5.11 0.18 -35.98
CA MET A 248 -4.97 0.75 -37.31
C MET A 248 -6.12 1.71 -37.63
N GLN A 249 -7.35 1.33 -37.30
CA GLN A 249 -8.52 2.18 -37.44
C GLN A 249 -8.38 3.45 -36.59
N PHE A 250 -8.03 3.30 -35.31
CA PHE A 250 -7.80 4.46 -34.42
C PHE A 250 -6.72 5.39 -34.95
N ALA A 251 -5.62 4.85 -35.48
CA ALA A 251 -4.54 5.64 -36.05
C ALA A 251 -4.99 6.42 -37.30
N ALA A 252 -5.74 5.78 -38.19
CA ALA A 252 -6.30 6.42 -39.38
C ALA A 252 -7.27 7.55 -39.00
N ASP A 253 -8.20 7.28 -38.09
CA ASP A 253 -9.18 8.26 -37.62
C ASP A 253 -8.49 9.45 -36.94
N ALA A 254 -7.51 9.19 -36.05
CA ALA A 254 -6.79 10.25 -35.32
C ALA A 254 -5.96 11.16 -36.23
N VAL A 255 -5.32 10.61 -37.27
CA VAL A 255 -4.57 11.40 -38.25
C VAL A 255 -5.52 12.17 -39.16
N ALA A 256 -6.65 11.58 -39.56
CA ALA A 256 -7.69 12.26 -40.35
C ALA A 256 -8.29 13.45 -39.58
N ASP A 257 -8.63 13.26 -38.29
CA ASP A 257 -9.17 14.33 -37.44
C ASP A 257 -8.22 15.53 -37.35
N ILE A 258 -6.90 15.31 -37.25
CA ILE A 258 -5.91 16.40 -37.22
C ILE A 258 -5.82 17.09 -38.57
N LYS A 259 -5.77 16.32 -39.67
CA LYS A 259 -5.75 16.88 -41.03
C LYS A 259 -6.99 17.75 -41.27
N ASP A 260 -8.17 17.26 -40.88
CA ASP A 260 -9.44 17.99 -40.97
C ASP A 260 -9.45 19.23 -40.09
N ALA A 261 -8.95 19.15 -38.85
CA ALA A 261 -8.83 20.31 -37.96
C ALA A 261 -7.89 21.37 -38.54
N THR A 262 -6.75 20.98 -39.11
CA THR A 262 -5.83 21.92 -39.77
C THR A 262 -6.46 22.56 -41.00
N TRP A 263 -7.23 21.80 -41.78
CA TRP A 263 -7.95 22.34 -42.94
C TRP A 263 -9.07 23.32 -42.52
N ILE A 264 -9.82 23.01 -41.46
CA ILE A 264 -10.83 23.92 -40.90
C ILE A 264 -10.17 25.21 -40.42
N GLN A 265 -9.01 25.11 -39.77
CA GLN A 265 -8.29 26.28 -39.27
C GLN A 265 -7.76 27.14 -40.41
N GLN A 266 -7.13 26.53 -41.43
CA GLN A 266 -6.73 27.24 -42.66
C GLN A 266 -7.90 27.96 -43.31
N ARG A 267 -9.09 27.32 -43.37
CA ARG A 267 -10.28 27.93 -43.96
C ARG A 267 -10.82 29.11 -43.14
N ARG A 268 -10.70 29.05 -41.81
CA ARG A 268 -11.05 30.18 -40.92
C ARG A 268 -10.08 31.33 -41.07
N ASP A 269 -8.79 31.04 -41.14
CA ASP A 269 -7.74 32.05 -41.28
C ASP A 269 -7.85 32.74 -42.65
N ALA A 270 -8.08 31.98 -43.73
CA ALA A 270 -8.35 32.56 -45.05
C ALA A 270 -9.62 33.42 -45.08
N ALA A 271 -10.71 32.98 -44.43
CA ALA A 271 -11.92 33.79 -44.33
C ALA A 271 -11.70 35.08 -43.51
N ARG A 272 -10.84 35.01 -42.48
CA ARG A 272 -10.47 36.17 -41.67
C ARG A 272 -9.60 37.14 -42.46
N GLU A 273 -8.64 36.66 -43.25
CA GLU A 273 -7.84 37.49 -44.16
C GLU A 273 -8.72 38.15 -45.24
N GLU A 274 -9.71 37.44 -45.79
CA GLU A 274 -10.69 38.02 -46.72
C GLU A 274 -11.55 39.10 -46.04
N GLU A 275 -11.94 38.89 -44.78
CA GLU A 275 -12.72 39.87 -44.00
C GLU A 275 -11.87 41.09 -43.61
N GLU A 276 -10.63 40.90 -43.18
CA GLU A 276 -9.67 41.96 -42.88
C GLU A 276 -9.34 42.76 -44.15
N GLY A 277 -9.10 42.09 -45.29
CA GLY A 277 -8.91 42.75 -46.58
C GLY A 277 -10.16 43.49 -47.07
N ARG A 278 -11.35 42.93 -46.85
CA ARG A 278 -12.63 43.61 -47.15
C ARG A 278 -12.85 44.82 -46.22
N ALA A 279 -12.48 44.71 -44.94
CA ALA A 279 -12.57 45.80 -43.97
C ALA A 279 -11.57 46.91 -44.28
N GLU A 280 -10.35 46.58 -44.72
CA GLU A 280 -9.34 47.54 -45.17
C GLU A 280 -9.79 48.25 -46.47
N MET A 281 -10.38 47.51 -47.42
CA MET A 281 -11.00 48.12 -48.60
C MET A 281 -12.24 48.98 -48.26
N ALA A 282 -12.98 48.63 -47.20
CA ALA A 282 -14.12 49.42 -46.73
C ALA A 282 -13.68 50.68 -45.98
N SER A 283 -12.57 50.64 -45.22
CA SER A 283 -12.02 51.80 -44.51
C SER A 283 -11.40 52.84 -45.46
N LEU A 284 -11.03 52.42 -46.69
CA LEU A 284 -10.62 53.31 -47.78
C LEU A 284 -11.78 54.08 -48.47
N LYS A 285 -13.03 53.90 -48.01
CA LYS A 285 -14.16 54.79 -48.37
C LYS A 285 -14.57 55.64 -47.16
N PRO A 286 -13.90 56.76 -46.88
CA PRO A 286 -14.47 57.75 -45.99
C PRO A 286 -15.63 58.46 -46.71
N ASP A 287 -16.63 58.89 -45.95
CA ASP A 287 -17.61 59.95 -46.29
C ASP A 287 -19.05 59.58 -46.68
N ALA A 288 -19.58 58.37 -46.45
CA ALA A 288 -21.00 58.10 -46.77
C ALA A 288 -21.88 57.42 -45.70
N ALA A 289 -21.36 56.95 -44.56
CA ALA A 289 -22.11 56.06 -43.67
C ALA A 289 -22.28 56.54 -42.22
N ARG A 290 -22.16 57.85 -41.94
CA ARG A 290 -22.26 58.40 -40.58
C ARG A 290 -23.68 58.80 -40.15
N GLU A 291 -24.72 58.51 -40.93
CA GLU A 291 -26.12 58.88 -40.60
C GLU A 291 -27.05 57.72 -40.20
N GLU A 292 -26.65 56.44 -40.29
CA GLU A 292 -27.57 55.30 -40.00
C GLU A 292 -27.31 54.54 -38.68
N GLU A 293 -26.29 54.90 -37.90
CA GLU A 293 -25.92 54.16 -36.68
C GLU A 293 -26.63 54.64 -35.40
N GLU A 294 -27.33 55.79 -35.42
CA GLU A 294 -28.08 56.29 -34.26
C GLU A 294 -29.44 55.57 -34.05
N ASP A 295 -29.99 54.89 -35.06
CA ASP A 295 -31.34 54.28 -34.97
C ASP A 295 -31.38 52.84 -34.44
N ARG A 296 -30.24 52.13 -34.40
CA ARG A 296 -30.20 50.71 -33.97
C ARG A 296 -29.94 50.48 -32.48
N ALA A 297 -29.63 51.52 -31.71
CA ALA A 297 -29.35 51.40 -30.27
C ALA A 297 -30.62 51.29 -29.37
N SER A 298 -31.84 51.33 -29.93
CA SER A 298 -33.09 51.43 -29.13
C SER A 298 -33.89 50.14 -28.91
N MET A 299 -33.47 48.96 -29.41
CA MET A 299 -34.37 47.78 -29.51
C MET A 299 -33.91 46.47 -28.81
N ALA A 300 -32.89 46.46 -27.94
CA ALA A 300 -32.44 45.22 -27.29
C ALA A 300 -32.50 45.25 -25.75
N ALA A 301 -33.71 45.14 -25.19
CA ALA A 301 -33.90 44.83 -23.77
C ALA A 301 -35.11 43.89 -23.56
N SER A 302 -34.88 42.57 -23.56
CA SER A 302 -35.85 41.59 -23.04
C SER A 302 -35.17 40.50 -22.23
N LYS A 303 -35.57 40.39 -20.96
CA LYS A 303 -35.11 39.45 -19.92
C LYS A 303 -35.44 37.98 -20.26
N PRO A 304 -34.60 37.00 -19.86
CA PRO A 304 -34.99 35.59 -19.89
C PRO A 304 -35.76 35.16 -18.63
N LYS A 305 -36.64 34.18 -18.83
CA LYS A 305 -37.63 33.60 -17.90
C LYS A 305 -37.03 32.38 -17.18
N ASP A 306 -37.34 32.23 -15.89
CA ASP A 306 -36.92 31.13 -15.02
C ASP A 306 -37.36 29.73 -15.53
N VAL A 307 -36.42 28.78 -15.50
CA VAL A 307 -36.64 27.34 -15.76
C VAL A 307 -36.35 26.56 -14.46
N PRO A 308 -37.24 25.65 -14.02
CA PRO A 308 -37.03 24.89 -12.78
C PRO A 308 -35.97 23.79 -12.95
N ALA A 309 -35.11 23.67 -11.94
CA ALA A 309 -33.96 22.75 -11.92
C ALA A 309 -34.36 21.25 -12.05
N PRO A 310 -33.60 20.46 -12.83
CA PRO A 310 -33.86 19.03 -12.99
C PRO A 310 -33.36 18.22 -11.78
N LYS A 311 -34.17 17.24 -11.33
CA LYS A 311 -33.79 16.22 -10.35
C LYS A 311 -32.53 15.48 -10.82
N THR A 312 -31.56 15.33 -9.92
CA THR A 312 -30.21 14.88 -10.23
C THR A 312 -30.19 13.48 -10.84
N THR A 313 -29.32 13.31 -11.84
CA THR A 313 -29.06 12.06 -12.56
C THR A 313 -28.48 10.94 -11.69
N ALA A 314 -28.09 11.24 -10.44
CA ALA A 314 -27.51 10.29 -9.49
C ALA A 314 -28.56 9.33 -8.90
N GLU A 315 -29.74 9.83 -8.50
CA GLU A 315 -30.78 9.00 -7.86
C GLU A 315 -31.43 8.02 -8.86
N LYS A 316 -31.62 8.45 -10.12
CA LYS A 316 -32.11 7.57 -11.19
C LYS A 316 -31.10 6.51 -11.60
N ARG A 317 -29.79 6.77 -11.45
CA ARG A 317 -28.72 5.80 -11.71
C ARG A 317 -28.68 4.71 -10.65
N ASP A 318 -28.85 5.09 -9.39
CA ASP A 318 -28.75 4.16 -8.26
C ASP A 318 -29.94 3.16 -8.24
N HIS A 319 -31.14 3.63 -8.56
CA HIS A 319 -32.32 2.76 -8.68
C HIS A 319 -32.20 1.77 -9.86
N ARG A 320 -31.58 2.19 -10.98
CA ARG A 320 -31.39 1.33 -12.17
C ARG A 320 -30.30 0.28 -11.94
N LEU A 321 -29.24 0.62 -11.20
CA LEU A 321 -28.18 -0.34 -10.83
C LEU A 321 -28.68 -1.41 -9.86
N ARG A 322 -29.53 -1.05 -8.89
CA ARG A 322 -30.15 -2.01 -7.97
C ARG A 322 -31.12 -2.97 -8.69
N ALA A 323 -31.87 -2.48 -9.68
CA ALA A 323 -32.77 -3.30 -10.48
C ALA A 323 -32.00 -4.31 -11.36
N LEU A 324 -30.93 -3.87 -12.03
CA LEU A 324 -30.09 -4.73 -12.89
C LEU A 324 -29.31 -5.79 -12.09
N ALA A 325 -28.86 -5.47 -10.87
CA ALA A 325 -28.21 -6.43 -9.98
C ALA A 325 -29.16 -7.57 -9.56
N LYS A 326 -30.42 -7.23 -9.26
CA LYS A 326 -31.46 -8.20 -8.87
C LYS A 326 -31.87 -9.11 -10.03
N GLU A 327 -31.96 -8.56 -11.24
CA GLU A 327 -32.28 -9.31 -12.46
C GLU A 327 -31.14 -10.25 -12.88
N ALA A 328 -29.88 -9.80 -12.77
CA ALA A 328 -28.71 -10.62 -13.05
C ALA A 328 -28.57 -11.80 -12.06
N GLN A 329 -28.90 -11.62 -10.78
CA GLN A 329 -28.80 -12.67 -9.77
C GLN A 329 -29.85 -13.78 -9.95
N MET A 330 -31.10 -13.44 -10.27
CA MET A 330 -32.15 -14.45 -10.51
C MET A 330 -31.87 -15.30 -11.75
N GLY A 331 -31.26 -14.72 -12.79
CA GLY A 331 -30.82 -15.46 -13.99
C GLY A 331 -29.73 -16.49 -13.68
N VAL A 332 -28.73 -16.11 -12.87
CA VAL A 332 -27.62 -17.01 -12.49
C VAL A 332 -28.11 -18.19 -11.66
N HIS A 333 -29.06 -17.98 -10.74
CA HIS A 333 -29.61 -19.05 -9.91
C HIS A 333 -30.35 -20.12 -10.75
N LYS A 334 -31.14 -19.70 -11.75
CA LYS A 334 -31.89 -20.63 -12.61
C LYS A 334 -30.97 -21.45 -13.51
N VAL A 335 -29.90 -20.83 -14.00
CA VAL A 335 -28.87 -21.49 -14.83
C VAL A 335 -28.08 -22.52 -14.02
N LEU A 336 -27.68 -22.18 -12.78
CA LEU A 336 -26.93 -23.11 -11.92
C LEU A 336 -27.77 -24.33 -11.54
N ARG A 337 -29.05 -24.16 -11.16
CA ARG A 337 -29.95 -25.29 -10.85
C ARG A 337 -30.10 -26.25 -12.03
N ARG A 338 -30.39 -25.72 -13.23
CA ARG A 338 -30.55 -26.54 -14.44
C ARG A 338 -29.27 -27.27 -14.83
N LYS A 339 -28.10 -26.65 -14.64
CA LYS A 339 -26.80 -27.26 -14.90
C LYS A 339 -26.48 -28.39 -13.91
N LEU A 340 -26.89 -28.25 -12.65
CA LEU A 340 -26.70 -29.27 -11.61
C LEU A 340 -27.61 -30.48 -11.85
N GLU A 341 -28.85 -30.26 -12.30
CA GLU A 341 -29.76 -31.35 -12.71
C GLU A 341 -29.23 -32.13 -13.91
N LEU A 342 -28.74 -31.44 -14.95
CA LEU A 342 -28.15 -32.10 -16.13
C LEU A 342 -26.94 -32.97 -15.76
N LEU A 343 -26.04 -32.47 -14.91
CA LEU A 343 -24.87 -33.26 -14.46
C LEU A 343 -25.27 -34.44 -13.56
N ARG A 344 -26.37 -34.34 -12.79
CA ARG A 344 -26.90 -35.48 -12.03
C ARG A 344 -27.50 -36.55 -12.94
N LEU A 345 -28.20 -36.14 -14.00
CA LEU A 345 -28.72 -37.07 -15.01
C LEU A 345 -27.57 -37.75 -15.77
N GLU A 346 -26.52 -37.01 -16.14
CA GLU A 346 -25.31 -37.58 -16.75
C GLU A 346 -24.61 -38.57 -15.81
N LEU A 347 -24.47 -38.24 -14.52
CA LEU A 347 -23.88 -39.15 -13.54
C LEU A 347 -24.74 -40.41 -13.36
N SER A 348 -26.06 -40.27 -13.29
CA SER A 348 -27.00 -41.39 -13.16
C SER A 348 -26.95 -42.30 -14.39
N GLY A 349 -26.85 -41.74 -15.60
CA GLY A 349 -26.70 -42.51 -16.83
C GLY A 349 -25.36 -43.26 -16.89
N ALA A 350 -24.26 -42.58 -16.57
CA ALA A 350 -22.92 -43.19 -16.56
C ALA A 350 -22.79 -44.34 -15.53
N VAL A 351 -23.52 -44.26 -14.40
CA VAL A 351 -23.59 -45.35 -13.41
C VAL A 351 -24.46 -46.51 -13.92
N ALA A 352 -25.57 -46.23 -14.59
CA ALA A 352 -26.46 -47.25 -15.15
C ALA A 352 -25.81 -48.03 -16.32
N ASP A 353 -25.01 -47.36 -17.14
CA ASP A 353 -24.38 -47.94 -18.33
C ASP A 353 -23.15 -48.82 -18.01
N GLY A 354 -22.73 -48.91 -16.74
CA GLY A 354 -21.63 -49.78 -16.31
C GLY A 354 -20.25 -49.42 -16.90
N THR A 355 -20.13 -48.29 -17.60
CA THR A 355 -18.87 -47.83 -18.21
C THR A 355 -17.93 -47.27 -17.14
N SER A 356 -17.27 -48.16 -16.41
CA SER A 356 -16.26 -47.85 -15.40
C SER A 356 -14.94 -47.42 -16.05
N ARG A 357 -14.88 -46.19 -16.57
CA ARG A 357 -13.62 -45.45 -16.59
C ARG A 357 -13.60 -44.60 -15.33
N GLU A 358 -12.99 -45.12 -14.26
CA GLU A 358 -12.91 -44.51 -12.93
C GLU A 358 -12.54 -43.02 -12.96
N GLY A 359 -11.68 -42.59 -13.91
CA GLY A 359 -11.31 -41.18 -14.06
C GLY A 359 -12.44 -40.25 -14.54
N GLY A 360 -13.45 -40.75 -15.26
CA GLY A 360 -14.57 -39.95 -15.77
C GLY A 360 -15.61 -39.62 -14.70
N LEU A 361 -15.92 -40.59 -13.84
CA LEU A 361 -16.86 -40.42 -12.73
C LEU A 361 -16.32 -39.48 -11.66
N GLY A 362 -15.00 -39.52 -11.39
CA GLY A 362 -14.35 -38.58 -10.47
C GLY A 362 -14.50 -37.12 -10.88
N LEU A 363 -14.22 -36.81 -12.16
CA LEU A 363 -14.37 -35.45 -12.71
C LEU A 363 -15.82 -34.95 -12.70
N LEU A 364 -16.80 -35.84 -12.96
CA LEU A 364 -18.22 -35.50 -12.88
C LEU A 364 -18.64 -35.21 -11.43
N ARG A 365 -18.20 -36.03 -10.45
CA ARG A 365 -18.45 -35.81 -9.02
C ARG A 365 -17.83 -34.50 -8.53
N GLU A 366 -16.59 -34.20 -8.88
CA GLU A 366 -15.93 -32.91 -8.55
C GLU A 366 -16.67 -31.70 -9.14
N ARG A 367 -17.18 -31.83 -10.37
CA ARG A 367 -17.89 -30.75 -11.06
C ARG A 367 -19.27 -30.50 -10.44
N ILE A 368 -19.95 -31.54 -9.98
CA ILE A 368 -21.20 -31.44 -9.22
C ILE A 368 -20.93 -30.80 -7.85
N HIS A 369 -19.87 -31.21 -7.16
CA HIS A 369 -19.45 -30.64 -5.87
C HIS A 369 -19.16 -29.14 -5.97
N GLY A 370 -18.37 -28.72 -6.97
CA GLY A 370 -18.05 -27.31 -7.20
C GLY A 370 -19.26 -26.45 -7.61
N LEU A 371 -20.37 -27.04 -8.07
CA LEU A 371 -21.62 -26.35 -8.34
C LEU A 371 -22.54 -26.29 -7.11
N ARG A 372 -22.57 -27.33 -6.27
CA ARG A 372 -23.29 -27.32 -4.98
C ARG A 372 -22.76 -26.23 -4.04
N ILE A 373 -21.44 -26.06 -3.96
CA ILE A 373 -20.82 -25.00 -3.16
C ILE A 373 -21.23 -23.60 -3.67
N ARG A 374 -21.23 -23.40 -4.99
CA ARG A 374 -21.64 -22.11 -5.58
C ARG A 374 -23.13 -21.82 -5.38
N GLN A 375 -23.97 -22.85 -5.41
CA GLN A 375 -25.39 -22.69 -5.14
C GLN A 375 -25.63 -22.31 -3.66
N GLY A 376 -25.01 -23.03 -2.72
CA GLY A 376 -25.10 -22.71 -1.29
C GLY A 376 -24.61 -21.30 -0.97
N TYR A 377 -23.54 -20.84 -1.64
CA TYR A 377 -23.06 -19.45 -1.54
C TYR A 377 -24.12 -18.42 -1.91
N ILE A 378 -24.84 -18.64 -3.00
CA ILE A 378 -25.86 -17.69 -3.46
C ILE A 378 -27.05 -17.70 -2.50
N GLU A 379 -27.49 -18.87 -2.04
CA GLU A 379 -28.62 -19.00 -1.10
C GLU A 379 -28.33 -18.35 0.26
N ILE A 380 -27.11 -18.51 0.77
CA ILE A 380 -26.63 -17.88 2.01
C ILE A 380 -26.57 -16.34 1.86
N VAL A 381 -26.04 -15.83 0.74
CA VAL A 381 -26.00 -14.38 0.46
C VAL A 381 -27.40 -13.80 0.30
N GLU A 382 -28.31 -14.49 -0.38
CA GLU A 382 -29.70 -14.05 -0.52
C GLU A 382 -30.44 -14.02 0.82
N LYS A 383 -30.23 -15.03 1.68
CA LYS A 383 -30.84 -15.08 3.02
C LYS A 383 -30.32 -13.92 3.88
N ALA A 384 -29.02 -13.67 3.87
CA ALA A 384 -28.40 -12.63 4.67
C ALA A 384 -28.77 -11.21 4.18
N LEU A 385 -28.89 -10.99 2.86
CA LEU A 385 -29.38 -9.72 2.30
C LEU A 385 -30.86 -9.44 2.59
N ARG A 386 -31.67 -10.46 2.91
CA ARG A 386 -33.07 -10.27 3.34
C ARG A 386 -33.19 -9.92 4.83
N THR A 387 -32.26 -10.36 5.66
CA THR A 387 -32.36 -10.22 7.12
C THR A 387 -31.65 -8.98 7.66
N SER A 388 -30.68 -8.40 6.93
CA SER A 388 -29.99 -7.19 7.40
C SER A 388 -29.68 -6.22 6.25
N PRO A 389 -30.01 -4.91 6.40
CA PRO A 389 -29.64 -3.87 5.44
C PRO A 389 -28.15 -3.48 5.54
N ASP A 390 -27.44 -3.92 6.58
CA ASP A 390 -26.01 -3.63 6.75
C ASP A 390 -25.15 -4.70 6.06
N ILE A 391 -24.64 -4.35 4.88
CA ILE A 391 -23.82 -5.18 3.99
C ILE A 391 -22.59 -5.77 4.72
N ILE A 392 -22.09 -5.10 5.76
CA ILE A 392 -20.89 -5.51 6.48
C ILE A 392 -21.21 -6.60 7.52
N ALA A 393 -22.37 -6.54 8.18
CA ALA A 393 -22.84 -7.62 9.06
C ALA A 393 -23.18 -8.87 8.23
N VAL A 394 -23.82 -8.68 7.08
CA VAL A 394 -24.15 -9.72 6.10
C VAL A 394 -22.92 -10.49 5.63
N ALA A 395 -21.81 -9.81 5.30
CA ALA A 395 -20.61 -10.46 4.80
C ALA A 395 -19.96 -11.42 5.82
N LYS A 396 -20.01 -11.10 7.11
CA LYS A 396 -19.45 -11.94 8.18
C LYS A 396 -20.30 -13.19 8.44
N ASP A 397 -21.61 -13.01 8.41
CA ASP A 397 -22.56 -14.10 8.62
C ASP A 397 -22.52 -15.09 7.43
N VAL A 398 -22.35 -14.56 6.22
CA VAL A 398 -22.17 -15.35 4.99
C VAL A 398 -20.89 -16.19 5.03
N GLU A 399 -19.75 -15.64 5.46
CA GLU A 399 -18.48 -16.38 5.51
C GLU A 399 -18.51 -17.53 6.53
N LEU A 400 -19.21 -17.33 7.66
CA LEU A 400 -19.40 -18.37 8.68
C LEU A 400 -20.32 -19.49 8.17
N GLN A 401 -21.47 -19.14 7.61
CA GLN A 401 -22.44 -20.09 7.07
C GLN A 401 -21.85 -20.91 5.90
N LEU A 402 -20.94 -20.33 5.12
CA LEU A 402 -20.21 -21.03 4.06
C LEU A 402 -19.24 -22.09 4.57
N LEU A 403 -18.55 -21.80 5.69
CA LEU A 403 -17.65 -22.76 6.31
C LEU A 403 -18.42 -23.91 6.96
N GLU A 404 -19.56 -23.61 7.59
CA GLU A 404 -20.46 -24.63 8.14
C GLU A 404 -21.01 -25.54 7.04
N TYR A 405 -21.49 -24.95 5.94
CA TYR A 405 -22.02 -25.69 4.80
C TYR A 405 -20.96 -26.53 4.07
N ALA A 406 -19.73 -26.01 3.90
CA ALA A 406 -18.63 -26.77 3.29
C ALA A 406 -18.22 -27.98 4.15
N VAL A 407 -18.32 -27.86 5.47
CA VAL A 407 -18.07 -28.98 6.37
C VAL A 407 -19.21 -30.00 6.30
N GLU A 408 -20.47 -29.55 6.29
CA GLU A 408 -21.63 -30.43 6.20
C GLU A 408 -21.59 -31.31 4.94
N ILE A 409 -21.21 -30.72 3.80
CA ILE A 409 -21.00 -31.47 2.55
C ILE A 409 -19.90 -32.52 2.72
N ARG A 410 -18.76 -32.17 3.32
CA ARG A 410 -17.67 -33.14 3.51
C ARG A 410 -18.03 -34.26 4.49
N THR A 411 -18.86 -33.99 5.50
CA THR A 411 -19.35 -35.03 6.41
C THR A 411 -20.33 -35.99 5.71
N GLN A 412 -21.14 -35.49 4.78
CA GLN A 412 -21.99 -36.34 3.94
C GLN A 412 -21.15 -37.21 3.00
N GLU A 413 -20.07 -36.68 2.42
CA GLU A 413 -19.14 -37.43 1.56
C GLU A 413 -18.42 -38.56 2.32
N VAL A 414 -18.08 -38.34 3.60
CA VAL A 414 -17.52 -39.38 4.49
C VAL A 414 -18.54 -40.49 4.70
N ALA A 415 -19.78 -40.14 5.04
CA ALA A 415 -20.84 -41.13 5.25
C ALA A 415 -21.15 -41.95 3.97
N GLU A 416 -21.11 -41.30 2.80
CA GLU A 416 -21.27 -41.97 1.51
C GLU A 416 -20.06 -42.88 1.18
N ALA A 417 -18.82 -42.44 1.46
CA ALA A 417 -17.62 -43.24 1.25
C ALA A 417 -17.53 -44.46 2.18
N GLU A 418 -17.96 -44.33 3.44
CA GLU A 418 -18.09 -45.43 4.39
C GLU A 418 -19.16 -46.43 3.94
N ALA A 419 -20.30 -45.96 3.43
CA ALA A 419 -21.36 -46.81 2.89
C ALA A 419 -20.92 -47.56 1.61
N GLU A 420 -20.02 -46.97 0.81
CA GLU A 420 -19.45 -47.57 -0.39
C GLU A 420 -18.22 -48.48 -0.13
N GLY A 421 -17.75 -48.59 1.13
CA GLY A 421 -16.65 -49.49 1.50
C GLY A 421 -15.27 -49.07 0.96
N ARG A 422 -15.03 -47.76 0.78
CA ARG A 422 -13.75 -47.25 0.27
C ARG A 422 -12.60 -47.40 1.29
N GLU A 423 -11.37 -47.47 0.78
CA GLU A 423 -10.17 -47.79 1.56
C GLU A 423 -9.96 -46.87 2.77
N ALA A 424 -9.45 -47.46 3.86
CA ALA A 424 -9.29 -46.81 5.17
C ALA A 424 -8.46 -45.51 5.15
N GLU A 425 -7.59 -45.31 4.14
CA GLU A 425 -6.77 -44.12 4.01
C GLU A 425 -7.57 -42.86 3.64
N GLU A 426 -8.64 -42.96 2.82
CA GLU A 426 -9.51 -41.80 2.50
C GLU A 426 -10.32 -41.37 3.74
N VAL A 427 -10.81 -42.34 4.51
CA VAL A 427 -11.55 -42.13 5.76
C VAL A 427 -10.64 -41.47 6.80
N GLU A 428 -9.37 -41.86 6.87
CA GLU A 428 -8.39 -41.26 7.79
C GLU A 428 -8.06 -39.80 7.45
N VAL A 429 -7.89 -39.47 6.17
CA VAL A 429 -7.63 -38.08 5.72
C VAL A 429 -8.82 -37.16 6.07
N LEU A 430 -10.05 -37.66 5.93
CA LEU A 430 -11.26 -36.90 6.24
C LEU A 430 -11.50 -36.79 7.76
N ALA A 431 -11.21 -37.85 8.52
CA ALA A 431 -11.24 -37.82 9.99
C ALA A 431 -10.22 -36.81 10.58
N ASN A 432 -9.05 -36.69 9.97
CA ASN A 432 -8.04 -35.71 10.35
C ASN A 432 -8.49 -34.25 10.07
N LEU A 433 -9.29 -34.04 9.03
CA LEU A 433 -9.90 -32.75 8.70
C LEU A 433 -11.01 -32.37 9.71
N ALA A 434 -11.77 -33.34 10.20
CA ALA A 434 -12.75 -33.14 11.27
C ALA A 434 -12.08 -32.80 12.62
N LYS A 435 -11.00 -33.50 12.98
CA LYS A 435 -10.18 -33.16 14.16
C LYS A 435 -9.57 -31.76 14.07
N ALA A 436 -9.15 -31.35 12.88
CA ALA A 436 -8.64 -29.99 12.66
C ALA A 436 -9.73 -28.92 12.86
N LYS A 437 -11.01 -29.23 12.61
CA LYS A 437 -12.15 -28.33 12.91
C LYS A 437 -12.38 -28.19 14.41
N GLU A 438 -12.38 -29.28 15.17
CA GLU A 438 -12.56 -29.25 16.62
C GLU A 438 -11.42 -28.48 17.31
N ALA A 439 -10.17 -28.74 16.90
CA ALA A 439 -9.02 -28.00 17.41
C ALA A 439 -9.09 -26.50 17.09
N LEU A 440 -9.67 -26.12 15.94
CA LEU A 440 -9.84 -24.72 15.57
C LEU A 440 -10.95 -24.04 16.39
N LEU A 441 -11.99 -24.78 16.78
CA LEU A 441 -13.09 -24.33 17.64
C LEU A 441 -12.67 -24.19 19.10
N GLU A 442 -12.03 -25.22 19.67
CA GLU A 442 -11.48 -25.21 21.04
C GLU A 442 -10.47 -24.08 21.21
N TRP A 443 -9.59 -23.90 20.23
CA TRP A 443 -8.60 -22.85 20.32
C TRP A 443 -9.19 -21.44 20.19
N LYS A 444 -10.27 -21.26 19.41
CA LYS A 444 -11.04 -20.00 19.35
C LYS A 444 -11.73 -19.68 20.69
N GLN A 445 -12.16 -20.71 21.41
CA GLN A 445 -12.73 -20.58 22.76
C GLN A 445 -11.66 -20.34 23.83
N SER A 446 -10.42 -20.80 23.61
CA SER A 446 -9.34 -20.72 24.60
C SER A 446 -8.74 -19.33 24.84
N GLY A 447 -8.96 -18.35 23.96
CA GLY A 447 -8.53 -16.96 24.16
C GLY A 447 -7.01 -16.72 24.30
N ARG A 448 -6.15 -17.71 24.00
CA ARG A 448 -4.69 -17.59 24.13
C ARG A 448 -4.04 -17.26 22.78
N GLU A 449 -3.79 -15.97 22.53
CA GLU A 449 -3.12 -15.47 21.31
C GLU A 449 -1.58 -15.39 21.41
N ASP A 450 -0.98 -15.60 22.58
CA ASP A 450 0.39 -15.19 22.86
C ASP A 450 1.37 -16.36 23.07
N ASN A 451 1.82 -17.03 21.99
CA ASN A 451 3.18 -17.61 21.90
C ASN A 451 3.42 -18.36 20.59
N LYS A 452 3.69 -17.63 19.51
CA LYS A 452 4.46 -18.20 18.40
C LYS A 452 5.56 -17.22 18.00
N PRO A 453 6.85 -17.59 18.09
CA PRO A 453 7.92 -16.76 17.56
C PRO A 453 7.70 -16.57 16.05
N ARG A 454 7.85 -15.32 15.59
CA ARG A 454 7.71 -14.96 14.17
C ARG A 454 9.08 -15.12 13.52
N PHE A 455 9.24 -16.17 12.73
CA PHE A 455 10.39 -16.35 11.84
C PHE A 455 10.10 -15.75 10.46
N THR A 456 11.15 -15.40 9.73
CA THR A 456 11.00 -15.05 8.31
C THR A 456 10.67 -16.31 7.48
N PRO A 457 9.99 -16.20 6.32
CA PRO A 457 9.73 -17.35 5.46
C PRO A 457 11.00 -18.11 5.02
N ALA A 458 12.15 -17.44 5.00
CA ALA A 458 13.46 -18.06 4.72
C ALA A 458 13.96 -18.89 5.92
N GLU A 459 13.86 -18.36 7.14
CA GLU A 459 14.18 -19.07 8.38
C GLU A 459 13.28 -20.29 8.61
N ASP A 460 11.97 -20.17 8.36
CA ASP A 460 11.05 -21.30 8.45
C ASP A 460 11.43 -22.41 7.47
N ARG A 461 11.88 -22.03 6.26
CA ARG A 461 12.34 -22.97 5.24
C ARG A 461 13.66 -23.64 5.62
N LEU A 462 14.60 -22.90 6.20
CA LEU A 462 15.87 -23.46 6.69
C LEU A 462 15.66 -24.38 7.89
N ARG A 463 14.78 -24.02 8.82
CA ARG A 463 14.41 -24.89 9.96
C ARG A 463 13.68 -26.15 9.53
N PHE A 464 12.81 -26.05 8.53
CA PHE A 464 12.18 -27.23 7.92
C PHE A 464 13.23 -28.17 7.32
N LEU A 465 14.21 -27.62 6.57
CA LEU A 465 15.30 -28.41 6.00
C LEU A 465 16.22 -28.99 7.08
N ALA A 466 16.53 -28.24 8.14
CA ALA A 466 17.31 -28.69 9.28
C ALA A 466 16.61 -29.81 10.06
N SER A 467 15.31 -29.69 10.31
CA SER A 467 14.49 -30.72 10.93
C SER A 467 14.44 -31.99 10.08
N LYS A 468 14.35 -31.85 8.74
CA LYS A 468 14.42 -32.99 7.83
C LYS A 468 15.81 -33.64 7.83
N ALA A 469 16.90 -32.87 7.90
CA ALA A 469 18.26 -33.40 8.03
C ALA A 469 18.39 -34.27 9.30
N GLN A 470 17.92 -33.76 10.45
CA GLN A 470 18.02 -34.46 11.73
C GLN A 470 17.12 -35.71 11.84
N ALA A 471 16.00 -35.77 11.12
CA ALA A 471 15.00 -36.85 11.23
C ALA A 471 15.32 -38.12 10.41
N GLY A 472 16.57 -38.35 10.01
CA GLY A 472 16.93 -39.51 9.18
C GLY A 472 16.37 -39.47 7.75
N SER A 473 15.91 -38.30 7.28
CA SER A 473 15.37 -38.11 5.93
C SER A 473 16.38 -38.41 4.83
N HIS A 474 17.68 -38.40 5.16
CA HIS A 474 18.76 -38.68 4.21
C HIS A 474 18.66 -40.10 3.64
N LYS A 475 18.52 -41.10 4.51
CA LYS A 475 18.32 -42.51 4.12
C LYS A 475 17.07 -42.70 3.27
N HIS A 476 15.98 -42.00 3.61
CA HIS A 476 14.74 -42.07 2.82
C HIS A 476 14.88 -41.43 1.44
N LEU A 477 15.60 -40.31 1.33
CA LEU A 477 15.87 -39.67 0.04
C LEU A 477 16.80 -40.52 -0.82
N GLU A 478 17.79 -41.19 -0.24
CA GLU A 478 18.66 -42.15 -0.93
C GLU A 478 17.89 -43.36 -1.46
N GLN A 479 17.05 -43.98 -0.62
CA GLN A 479 16.16 -45.06 -1.04
C GLN A 479 15.24 -44.62 -2.19
N LYS A 480 14.70 -43.39 -2.12
CA LYS A 480 13.84 -42.84 -3.17
C LYS A 480 14.59 -42.54 -4.47
N ILE A 481 15.84 -42.09 -4.38
CA ILE A 481 16.71 -41.88 -5.54
C ILE A 481 16.99 -43.23 -6.21
N GLU A 482 17.27 -44.27 -5.43
CA GLU A 482 17.58 -45.60 -5.95
C GLU A 482 16.35 -46.26 -6.59
N ALA A 483 15.18 -46.15 -5.95
CA ALA A 483 13.92 -46.62 -6.52
C ALA A 483 13.60 -45.93 -7.86
N LEU A 484 13.76 -44.60 -7.94
CA LEU A 484 13.56 -43.85 -9.20
C LEU A 484 14.61 -44.19 -10.27
N ARG A 485 15.83 -44.56 -9.88
CA ARG A 485 16.85 -45.05 -10.81
C ARG A 485 16.49 -46.42 -11.36
N SER A 486 16.02 -47.35 -10.53
CA SER A 486 15.56 -48.66 -10.99
C SER A 486 14.33 -48.56 -11.89
N GLU A 487 13.35 -47.71 -11.55
CA GLU A 487 12.18 -47.45 -12.40
C GLU A 487 12.59 -46.86 -13.75
N LEU A 488 13.52 -45.88 -13.74
CA LEU A 488 14.03 -45.28 -14.97
C LEU A 488 14.80 -46.31 -15.82
N ALA A 489 15.61 -47.16 -15.21
CA ALA A 489 16.36 -48.20 -15.91
C ALA A 489 15.42 -49.25 -16.55
N ALA A 490 14.38 -49.68 -15.83
CA ALA A 490 13.35 -50.57 -16.35
C ALA A 490 12.59 -49.94 -17.54
N ALA A 491 12.13 -48.69 -17.38
CA ALA A 491 11.43 -47.97 -18.43
C ALA A 491 12.26 -47.75 -19.70
N VAL A 492 13.59 -47.60 -19.55
CA VAL A 492 14.53 -47.51 -20.68
C VAL A 492 14.77 -48.88 -21.32
N ALA A 493 14.91 -49.95 -20.51
CA ALA A 493 15.16 -51.31 -20.99
C ALA A 493 13.97 -51.90 -21.76
N ASP A 494 12.75 -51.60 -21.33
CA ASP A 494 11.53 -52.15 -21.91
C ASP A 494 11.25 -51.67 -23.34
N GLY A 495 11.95 -50.63 -23.82
CA GLY A 495 11.91 -50.12 -25.20
C GLY A 495 10.53 -49.64 -25.71
N SER A 496 9.49 -49.78 -24.89
CA SER A 496 8.07 -49.57 -25.20
C SER A 496 7.46 -48.39 -24.45
N GLY A 497 8.22 -47.78 -23.53
CA GLY A 497 7.77 -46.67 -22.70
C GLY A 497 7.71 -45.36 -23.47
N HIS A 498 6.53 -44.73 -23.48
CA HIS A 498 6.32 -43.38 -23.98
C HIS A 498 7.45 -42.44 -23.51
N GLU A 499 8.10 -41.73 -24.44
CA GLU A 499 9.16 -40.75 -24.17
C GLU A 499 8.82 -39.77 -23.02
N LYS A 500 7.51 -39.52 -22.84
CA LYS A 500 6.93 -38.72 -21.74
C LYS A 500 7.15 -39.33 -20.34
N GLU A 501 7.08 -40.64 -20.20
CA GLU A 501 7.25 -41.34 -18.93
C GLU A 501 8.71 -41.35 -18.48
N VAL A 502 9.63 -41.67 -19.39
CA VAL A 502 11.09 -41.56 -19.17
C VAL A 502 11.45 -40.11 -18.79
N TYR A 503 10.89 -39.12 -19.50
CA TYR A 503 11.07 -37.70 -19.16
C TYR A 503 10.55 -37.36 -17.75
N PHE A 504 9.36 -37.86 -17.38
CA PHE A 504 8.76 -37.59 -16.08
C PHE A 504 9.54 -38.24 -14.92
N LEU A 505 10.03 -39.47 -15.10
CA LEU A 505 10.89 -40.16 -14.15
C LEU A 505 12.23 -39.42 -13.97
N ARG A 506 12.85 -38.95 -15.06
CA ARG A 506 14.05 -38.09 -14.99
C ARG A 506 13.79 -36.79 -14.22
N MET A 507 12.68 -36.10 -14.48
CA MET A 507 12.32 -34.88 -13.76
C MET A 507 12.07 -35.15 -12.26
N LYS A 508 11.41 -36.27 -11.92
CA LYS A 508 11.23 -36.69 -10.52
C LYS A 508 12.58 -36.96 -9.86
N LEU A 509 13.45 -37.71 -10.51
CA LEU A 509 14.80 -38.03 -10.02
C LEU A 509 15.62 -36.76 -9.78
N HIS A 510 15.60 -35.81 -10.72
CA HIS A 510 16.27 -34.51 -10.55
C HIS A 510 15.75 -33.73 -9.34
N LYS A 511 14.42 -33.64 -9.16
CA LYS A 511 13.82 -32.95 -8.01
C LYS A 511 14.24 -33.57 -6.67
N VAL A 512 14.29 -34.89 -6.59
CA VAL A 512 14.68 -35.60 -5.37
C VAL A 512 16.19 -35.42 -5.10
N ARG A 513 17.05 -35.54 -6.12
CA ARG A 513 18.50 -35.28 -5.99
C ARG A 513 18.78 -33.84 -5.54
N TYR A 514 18.13 -32.87 -6.17
CA TYR A 514 18.26 -31.46 -5.78
C TYR A 514 17.79 -31.23 -4.34
N PHE A 515 16.68 -31.86 -3.92
CA PHE A 515 16.23 -31.77 -2.54
C PHE A 515 17.21 -32.40 -1.54
N LYS A 516 17.79 -33.56 -1.87
CA LYS A 516 18.85 -34.17 -1.05
C LYS A 516 20.06 -33.25 -0.92
N ALA A 517 20.56 -32.69 -2.03
CA ALA A 517 21.69 -31.78 -2.00
C ALA A 517 21.43 -30.56 -1.09
N LYS A 518 20.20 -30.02 -1.06
CA LYS A 518 19.84 -28.95 -0.10
C LYS A 518 19.94 -29.38 1.35
N VAL A 519 19.46 -30.58 1.66
CA VAL A 519 19.52 -31.14 3.00
C VAL A 519 20.98 -31.34 3.40
N ASP A 520 21.81 -31.90 2.52
CA ASP A 520 23.25 -32.12 2.76
C ASP A 520 24.01 -30.80 2.99
N ILE A 521 23.70 -29.75 2.23
CA ILE A 521 24.29 -28.41 2.42
C ILE A 521 23.90 -27.82 3.76
N VAL A 522 22.61 -27.90 4.14
CA VAL A 522 22.12 -27.39 5.42
C VAL A 522 22.73 -28.17 6.59
N GLU A 523 22.86 -29.49 6.46
CA GLU A 523 23.49 -30.33 7.47
C GLU A 523 24.97 -29.98 7.66
N LYS A 524 25.74 -29.85 6.58
CA LYS A 524 27.15 -29.42 6.64
C LYS A 524 27.31 -28.00 7.20
N ALA A 525 26.40 -27.10 6.84
CA ALA A 525 26.35 -25.75 7.37
C ALA A 525 26.13 -25.74 8.89
N LEU A 526 25.16 -26.54 9.37
CA LEU A 526 24.87 -26.71 10.80
C LEU A 526 26.00 -27.37 11.59
N GLN A 527 26.79 -28.25 10.96
CA GLN A 527 27.99 -28.82 11.57
C GLN A 527 29.12 -27.78 11.72
N THR A 528 29.20 -26.81 10.80
CA THR A 528 30.25 -25.78 10.80
C THR A 528 29.90 -24.61 11.72
N SER A 529 28.62 -24.23 11.79
CA SER A 529 28.11 -23.22 12.70
C SER A 529 26.70 -23.58 13.18
N PRO A 530 26.44 -23.60 14.51
CA PRO A 530 25.12 -23.90 15.05
C PRO A 530 24.12 -22.74 14.87
N ASP A 531 24.56 -21.54 14.47
CA ASP A 531 23.68 -20.39 14.27
C ASP A 531 23.15 -20.32 12.83
N ILE A 532 21.90 -20.74 12.65
CA ILE A 532 21.20 -20.80 11.35
C ILE A 532 21.17 -19.45 10.62
N ILE A 533 21.14 -18.34 11.36
CA ILE A 533 21.03 -17.00 10.76
C ILE A 533 22.36 -16.59 10.12
N ALA A 534 23.48 -16.92 10.74
CA ALA A 534 24.81 -16.59 10.24
C ALA A 534 25.19 -17.37 8.95
N VAL A 535 24.54 -18.50 8.68
CA VAL A 535 24.86 -19.38 7.54
C VAL A 535 23.85 -19.27 6.39
N GLN A 536 22.85 -18.39 6.49
CA GLN A 536 21.79 -18.31 5.49
C GLN A 536 22.30 -17.96 4.09
N ASP A 537 23.22 -16.99 3.98
CA ASP A 537 23.76 -16.55 2.70
C ASP A 537 24.72 -17.58 2.09
N ASP A 538 25.55 -18.23 2.93
CA ASP A 538 26.45 -19.31 2.54
C ASP A 538 25.68 -20.57 2.08
N VAL A 539 24.60 -20.93 2.77
CA VAL A 539 23.70 -22.02 2.35
C VAL A 539 23.05 -21.69 1.01
N HIS A 540 22.57 -20.46 0.80
CA HIS A 540 21.94 -20.08 -0.46
C HIS A 540 22.93 -20.12 -1.62
N LEU A 541 24.17 -19.64 -1.42
CA LEU A 541 25.23 -19.70 -2.43
C LEU A 541 25.59 -21.15 -2.79
N LYS A 542 25.86 -21.99 -1.78
CA LYS A 542 26.15 -23.42 -1.98
C LYS A 542 25.00 -24.18 -2.66
N MET A 543 23.75 -23.78 -2.41
CA MET A 543 22.58 -24.34 -3.09
C MET A 543 22.50 -23.94 -4.58
N GLN A 544 23.01 -22.76 -4.95
CA GLN A 544 23.12 -22.34 -6.35
C GLN A 544 24.25 -23.13 -7.05
N GLU A 545 25.41 -23.26 -6.41
CA GLU A 545 26.55 -24.03 -6.93
C GLU A 545 26.18 -25.50 -7.15
N SER A 546 25.55 -26.15 -6.17
CA SER A 546 25.11 -27.54 -6.31
C SER A 546 24.05 -27.72 -7.41
N ALA A 547 23.21 -26.72 -7.66
CA ALA A 547 22.27 -26.75 -8.78
C ALA A 547 22.99 -26.69 -10.14
N VAL A 548 24.06 -25.92 -10.24
CA VAL A 548 24.92 -25.82 -11.42
C VAL A 548 25.61 -27.17 -11.67
N GLU A 549 26.21 -27.77 -10.64
CA GLU A 549 26.91 -29.05 -10.76
C GLU A 549 25.96 -30.19 -11.18
N LEU A 550 24.77 -30.28 -10.57
CA LEU A 550 23.75 -31.26 -11.00
C LEU A 550 23.36 -31.11 -12.47
N ARG A 551 23.28 -29.87 -12.99
CA ARG A 551 22.98 -29.64 -14.42
C ARG A 551 24.14 -29.99 -15.34
N LYS A 552 25.39 -29.78 -14.89
CA LYS A 552 26.58 -30.20 -15.63
C LYS A 552 26.67 -31.73 -15.70
N GLU A 553 26.39 -32.42 -14.61
CA GLU A 553 26.32 -33.89 -14.58
C GLU A 553 25.25 -34.41 -15.54
N GLU A 554 24.05 -33.81 -15.55
CA GLU A 554 22.99 -34.18 -16.49
C GLU A 554 23.37 -33.95 -17.94
N LEU A 555 24.05 -32.83 -18.23
CA LEU A 555 24.55 -32.54 -19.56
C LEU A 555 25.61 -33.57 -20.00
N ALA A 556 26.56 -33.90 -19.12
CA ALA A 556 27.59 -34.90 -19.38
C ALA A 556 26.98 -36.29 -19.63
N GLN A 557 26.01 -36.68 -18.80
CA GLN A 557 25.28 -37.94 -18.96
C GLN A 557 24.48 -37.96 -20.27
N ALA A 558 23.79 -36.87 -20.62
CA ALA A 558 23.06 -36.75 -21.87
C ALA A 558 23.98 -36.87 -23.10
N LYS A 559 25.18 -36.29 -23.03
CA LYS A 559 26.21 -36.43 -24.08
C LYS A 559 26.74 -37.86 -24.17
N ALA A 560 27.02 -38.51 -23.04
CA ALA A 560 27.53 -39.89 -23.00
C ALA A 560 26.51 -40.92 -23.52
N GLU A 561 25.22 -40.71 -23.25
CA GLU A 561 24.13 -41.58 -23.71
C GLU A 561 23.73 -41.31 -25.18
N GLY A 562 24.37 -40.36 -25.87
CA GLY A 562 24.03 -40.03 -27.26
C GLY A 562 22.64 -39.44 -27.44
N ARG A 563 22.13 -38.68 -26.46
CA ARG A 563 20.77 -38.11 -26.52
C ARG A 563 20.63 -37.10 -27.65
N GLY A 564 19.39 -36.91 -28.10
CA GLY A 564 19.08 -36.05 -29.25
C GLY A 564 19.63 -34.62 -29.11
N ARG A 565 20.13 -34.07 -30.23
CA ARG A 565 20.79 -32.74 -30.29
C ARG A 565 20.01 -31.61 -29.61
N LYS A 566 18.67 -31.64 -29.69
CA LYS A 566 17.79 -30.63 -29.06
C LYS A 566 17.81 -30.70 -27.52
N GLU A 567 17.88 -31.90 -26.94
CA GLU A 567 17.93 -32.09 -25.49
C GLU A 567 19.28 -31.60 -24.93
N VAL A 568 20.37 -31.95 -25.61
CA VAL A 568 21.73 -31.47 -25.26
C VAL A 568 21.80 -29.94 -25.31
N GLN A 569 21.29 -29.31 -26.37
CA GLN A 569 21.25 -27.84 -26.47
C GLN A 569 20.40 -27.16 -25.40
N TRP A 570 19.27 -27.78 -25.01
CA TRP A 570 18.45 -27.26 -23.93
C TRP A 570 19.18 -27.32 -22.58
N LEU A 571 19.89 -28.42 -22.32
CA LEU A 571 20.72 -28.59 -21.12
C LEU A 571 21.90 -27.61 -21.10
N GLU A 572 22.57 -27.36 -22.23
CA GLU A 572 23.64 -26.36 -22.35
C GLU A 572 23.14 -24.96 -21.96
N ARG A 573 22.00 -24.51 -22.52
CA ARG A 573 21.38 -23.23 -22.14
C ARG A 573 20.95 -23.21 -20.68
N ALA A 574 20.51 -24.34 -20.13
CA ALA A 574 20.12 -24.43 -18.72
C ALA A 574 21.33 -24.33 -17.78
N VAL A 575 22.50 -24.86 -18.18
CA VAL A 575 23.78 -24.70 -17.45
C VAL A 575 24.24 -23.25 -17.54
N GLU A 576 24.27 -22.66 -18.73
CA GLU A 576 24.67 -21.26 -18.96
C GLU A 576 23.79 -20.26 -18.18
N LYS A 577 22.47 -20.49 -18.17
CA LYS A 577 21.54 -19.70 -17.36
C LYS A 577 21.77 -19.86 -15.86
N ALA A 578 22.21 -21.04 -15.40
CA ALA A 578 22.52 -21.26 -13.99
C ALA A 578 23.83 -20.56 -13.59
N LEU A 579 24.84 -20.60 -14.46
CA LEU A 579 26.13 -19.93 -14.26
C LEU A 579 25.98 -18.40 -14.21
N SER A 580 25.25 -17.81 -15.16
CA SER A 580 24.96 -16.36 -15.15
C SER A 580 24.20 -15.92 -13.90
N GLN A 581 23.30 -16.76 -13.36
CA GLN A 581 22.59 -16.49 -12.11
C GLN A 581 23.47 -16.61 -10.85
N SER A 582 24.56 -17.37 -10.90
CA SER A 582 25.56 -17.41 -9.82
C SER A 582 26.56 -16.25 -9.92
N GLU A 583 26.95 -15.85 -11.14
CA GLU A 583 27.92 -14.76 -11.37
C GLU A 583 27.35 -13.38 -10.97
N HIS A 584 26.06 -13.11 -11.23
CA HIS A 584 25.40 -11.83 -10.88
C HIS A 584 25.27 -11.53 -9.37
N LYS A 585 25.83 -12.38 -8.50
CA LYS A 585 25.73 -12.24 -7.04
C LYS A 585 27.06 -12.21 -6.31
N GLN A 586 28.19 -12.41 -6.99
CA GLN A 586 29.46 -12.10 -6.35
C GLN A 586 29.59 -10.57 -6.34
N PRO A 587 29.64 -9.93 -5.15
CA PRO A 587 29.97 -8.51 -5.09
C PRO A 587 31.36 -8.36 -5.70
N THR A 588 31.46 -7.63 -6.81
CA THR A 588 32.75 -7.29 -7.41
C THR A 588 33.50 -6.43 -6.40
N GLU A 589 34.69 -6.88 -5.97
CA GLU A 589 35.52 -6.20 -4.98
C GLU A 589 35.82 -4.74 -5.37
N ASP A 590 35.76 -4.41 -6.67
CA ASP A 590 35.95 -3.06 -7.22
C ASP A 590 34.82 -2.05 -6.91
N GLU A 591 33.61 -2.49 -6.51
CA GLU A 591 32.53 -1.56 -6.12
C GLU A 591 32.71 -0.98 -4.69
N THR A 592 33.72 -1.44 -3.93
CA THR A 592 34.00 -0.92 -2.58
C THR A 592 35.15 0.10 -2.50
N ALA A 593 35.78 0.46 -3.64
CA ALA A 593 36.95 1.35 -3.67
C ALA A 593 36.72 2.76 -4.26
N HIS A 594 35.51 3.12 -4.68
CA HIS A 594 35.21 4.46 -5.21
C HIS A 594 34.08 5.14 -4.43
N GLU A 595 34.45 6.05 -3.53
CA GLU A 595 33.82 7.37 -3.25
C GLU A 595 34.24 7.88 -1.86
N VAL A 596 35.43 8.47 -1.77
CA VAL A 596 35.72 9.58 -0.85
C VAL A 596 36.67 10.53 -1.59
N GLU A 597 36.16 11.25 -2.59
CA GLU A 597 36.77 12.50 -3.03
C GLU A 597 35.79 13.63 -2.71
N GLN A 598 36.28 14.61 -1.95
CA GLN A 598 35.55 15.81 -1.57
C GLN A 598 35.40 16.70 -2.81
N PRO A 599 34.25 17.33 -3.05
CA PRO A 599 34.14 18.27 -4.16
C PRO A 599 34.88 19.56 -3.81
N GLU A 600 35.87 19.90 -4.63
CA GLU A 600 36.44 21.24 -4.70
C GLU A 600 35.34 22.25 -5.09
N GLU A 601 35.34 23.39 -4.40
CA GLU A 601 34.48 24.54 -4.69
C GLU A 601 34.73 25.05 -6.12
N VAL A 602 33.81 24.74 -7.03
CA VAL A 602 33.73 25.41 -8.33
C VAL A 602 32.96 26.72 -8.14
N VAL A 603 33.71 27.81 -8.10
CA VAL A 603 33.22 29.18 -8.18
C VAL A 603 32.66 29.41 -9.59
N TRP A 604 31.35 29.57 -9.69
CA TRP A 604 30.67 30.01 -10.91
C TRP A 604 30.53 31.53 -10.88
N ASP A 605 31.50 32.24 -11.46
CA ASP A 605 31.32 33.63 -11.86
C ASP A 605 30.63 33.64 -13.25
N GLU A 606 29.30 33.77 -13.26
CA GLU A 606 28.54 34.07 -14.48
C GLU A 606 28.20 35.57 -14.52
N GLU A 607 28.96 36.31 -15.34
CA GLU A 607 28.58 37.64 -15.80
C GLU A 607 27.46 37.52 -16.86
N PRO A 608 26.36 38.31 -16.78
CA PRO A 608 25.33 38.30 -17.80
C PRO A 608 25.79 39.10 -19.03
N VAL A 609 26.04 38.39 -20.14
CA VAL A 609 26.19 38.99 -21.48
C VAL A 609 24.81 39.46 -21.96
N VAL A 610 24.63 40.78 -22.00
CA VAL A 610 23.49 41.46 -22.62
C VAL A 610 23.59 41.29 -24.13
N VAL A 611 22.72 40.45 -24.71
CA VAL A 611 22.56 40.35 -26.17
C VAL A 611 21.45 41.31 -26.58
N GLU A 612 21.84 42.40 -27.25
CA GLU A 612 20.93 43.36 -27.89
C GLU A 612 20.10 42.69 -29.00
N ALA A 613 18.79 42.91 -28.95
CA ALA A 613 17.85 42.51 -29.98
C ALA A 613 17.99 43.39 -31.24
N PRO A 614 18.11 42.80 -32.46
CA PRO A 614 18.06 43.59 -33.69
C PRO A 614 16.63 43.96 -34.06
N GLN A 615 16.40 45.24 -34.34
CA GLN A 615 15.15 45.74 -34.91
C GLN A 615 15.02 45.34 -36.38
N PRO A 616 13.82 44.96 -36.87
CA PRO A 616 13.61 44.74 -38.29
C PRO A 616 13.31 46.07 -39.00
N THR A 617 14.21 46.47 -39.90
CA THR A 617 13.94 47.51 -40.89
C THR A 617 13.06 46.97 -42.01
N SER A 618 11.94 47.65 -42.21
CA SER A 618 11.00 47.55 -43.33
C SER A 618 11.66 47.76 -44.70
N SER A 619 11.25 46.97 -45.70
CA SER A 619 11.01 47.36 -47.10
C SER A 619 11.31 46.19 -48.05
N VAL A 620 10.32 45.32 -48.30
CA VAL A 620 10.32 44.45 -49.49
C VAL A 620 8.94 44.52 -50.13
N LYS A 621 8.98 44.58 -51.46
CA LYS A 621 7.93 44.93 -52.40
C LYS A 621 6.78 43.92 -52.40
N ALA A 622 5.55 44.44 -52.50
CA ALA A 622 4.36 43.68 -52.80
C ALA A 622 4.46 43.05 -54.20
N GLN A 623 4.62 41.74 -54.25
CA GLN A 623 4.34 40.90 -55.41
C GLN A 623 3.51 39.71 -54.91
N ASP A 624 2.32 39.55 -55.50
CA ASP A 624 1.35 38.46 -55.39
C ASP A 624 1.68 37.33 -54.38
N ALA A 625 1.18 37.47 -53.15
CA ALA A 625 1.13 36.39 -52.18
C ALA A 625 -0.10 35.52 -52.46
N MET A 626 0.08 34.47 -53.27
CA MET A 626 -0.82 33.32 -53.21
C MET A 626 -0.69 32.71 -51.82
N THR A 627 -1.79 32.73 -51.06
CA THR A 627 -1.94 32.20 -49.71
C THR A 627 -1.33 30.79 -49.62
N GLU A 628 -0.14 30.70 -49.04
CA GLU A 628 0.54 29.42 -48.81
C GLU A 628 -0.22 28.70 -47.68
N PRO A 629 -0.71 27.46 -47.89
CA PRO A 629 -1.45 26.74 -46.88
C PRO A 629 -0.55 26.50 -45.65
N LEU A 630 -1.07 26.75 -44.44
CA LEU A 630 -0.35 26.49 -43.19
C LEU A 630 0.30 25.10 -43.22
N PRO A 631 1.56 24.96 -42.80
CA PRO A 631 2.29 23.71 -42.93
C PRO A 631 1.58 22.61 -42.14
N VAL A 632 1.25 21.51 -42.84
CA VAL A 632 0.93 20.23 -42.19
C VAL A 632 2.05 19.96 -41.19
N PRO A 633 1.77 19.51 -39.95
CA PRO A 633 2.83 19.23 -38.99
C PRO A 633 3.91 18.38 -39.66
N THR A 634 5.11 18.95 -39.75
CA THR A 634 6.21 18.37 -40.54
C THR A 634 7.15 17.58 -39.65
N THR A 635 7.15 17.89 -38.35
CA THR A 635 8.04 17.26 -37.36
C THR A 635 7.28 16.29 -36.47
N ASN A 636 7.96 15.23 -36.02
CA ASN A 636 7.37 14.25 -35.09
C ASN A 636 6.94 14.90 -33.77
N ASP A 637 7.60 15.98 -33.34
CA ASP A 637 7.27 16.70 -32.11
C ASP A 637 5.92 17.43 -32.21
N GLU A 638 5.63 18.03 -33.37
CA GLU A 638 4.32 18.63 -33.64
C GLU A 638 3.21 17.58 -33.67
N TRP A 639 3.47 16.42 -34.29
CA TRP A 639 2.55 15.29 -34.25
C TRP A 639 2.38 14.74 -32.83
N ALA A 640 3.45 14.67 -32.04
CA ALA A 640 3.42 14.19 -30.65
C ALA A 640 2.55 15.07 -29.75
N ALA A 641 2.56 16.39 -29.97
CA ALA A 641 1.73 17.34 -29.25
C ALA A 641 0.25 17.27 -29.64
N ARG A 642 -0.08 16.95 -30.89
CA ARG A 642 -1.47 16.99 -31.42
C ARG A 642 -2.19 15.65 -31.41
N LEU A 643 -1.50 14.53 -31.64
CA LEU A 643 -2.13 13.21 -31.68
C LEU A 643 -2.67 12.80 -30.30
N PRO A 644 -3.79 12.07 -30.22
CA PRO A 644 -4.10 11.36 -28.99
C PRO A 644 -3.09 10.21 -28.78
N SER A 645 -2.89 9.79 -27.53
CA SER A 645 -2.25 8.48 -27.27
C SER A 645 -3.17 7.36 -27.77
N PHE A 646 -2.62 6.19 -28.13
CA PHE A 646 -3.44 5.01 -28.40
C PHE A 646 -4.48 4.81 -27.28
N PRO A 647 -5.68 4.29 -27.59
CA PRO A 647 -6.87 4.40 -26.75
C PRO A 647 -6.61 4.12 -25.26
N PRO A 648 -7.27 4.87 -24.36
CA PRO A 648 -6.85 5.05 -22.97
C PRO A 648 -6.63 3.70 -22.29
N ARG A 649 -5.37 3.49 -21.90
CA ARG A 649 -4.89 2.24 -21.33
C ARG A 649 -5.26 2.19 -19.85
N ASP A 650 -6.52 1.92 -19.57
CA ASP A 650 -6.94 1.60 -18.21
C ASP A 650 -6.13 0.39 -17.71
N ILE A 651 -5.19 0.66 -16.79
CA ILE A 651 -4.24 -0.33 -16.25
C ILE A 651 -5.00 -1.53 -15.66
N ALA A 652 -6.22 -1.31 -15.17
CA ALA A 652 -7.07 -2.36 -14.61
C ALA A 652 -7.52 -3.39 -15.66
N LYS A 653 -7.78 -2.95 -16.90
CA LYS A 653 -8.26 -3.80 -18.00
C LYS A 653 -7.14 -4.56 -18.71
N LEU A 654 -5.89 -4.12 -18.56
CA LEU A 654 -4.76 -4.80 -19.18
C LEU A 654 -4.45 -6.16 -18.51
N PRO A 655 -4.05 -7.18 -19.29
CA PRO A 655 -3.61 -8.46 -18.73
C PRO A 655 -2.51 -8.27 -17.68
N LYS A 656 -2.60 -8.99 -16.54
CA LYS A 656 -1.67 -8.83 -15.40
C LYS A 656 -0.18 -8.96 -15.78
N LYS A 657 0.12 -9.72 -16.84
CA LYS A 657 1.48 -10.02 -17.32
C LYS A 657 1.84 -9.31 -18.63
N SER A 658 1.05 -8.34 -19.11
CA SER A 658 1.42 -7.64 -20.34
C SER A 658 2.60 -6.70 -20.07
N GLU A 659 3.53 -6.61 -21.03
CA GLU A 659 4.64 -5.64 -21.00
C GLU A 659 4.11 -4.21 -20.93
N LEU A 660 2.97 -3.94 -21.57
CA LEU A 660 2.30 -2.65 -21.48
C LEU A 660 1.91 -2.30 -20.05
N ARG A 661 1.37 -3.26 -19.30
CA ARG A 661 0.97 -3.06 -17.91
C ARG A 661 2.18 -2.89 -17.01
N SER A 662 3.29 -3.59 -17.27
CA SER A 662 4.53 -3.39 -16.51
C SER A 662 5.14 -2.02 -16.80
N LYS A 663 5.18 -1.58 -18.07
CA LYS A 663 5.59 -0.22 -18.46
C LYS A 663 4.74 0.85 -17.78
N LEU A 664 3.40 0.77 -17.91
CA LEU A 664 2.50 1.74 -17.25
C LEU A 664 2.62 1.72 -15.73
N ARG A 665 2.90 0.56 -15.11
CA ARG A 665 3.20 0.49 -13.67
C ARG A 665 4.53 1.11 -13.29
N ARG A 666 5.54 1.09 -14.16
CA ARG A 666 6.82 1.80 -13.94
C ARG A 666 6.61 3.30 -14.04
N LEU A 667 5.87 3.75 -15.06
CA LEU A 667 5.50 5.16 -15.20
C LEU A 667 4.60 5.64 -14.05
N ALA A 668 3.75 4.76 -13.52
CA ALA A 668 2.95 4.96 -12.31
C ALA A 668 3.62 4.45 -11.03
N SER A 669 4.95 4.27 -11.01
CA SER A 669 5.65 4.04 -9.74
C SER A 669 5.61 5.33 -8.91
N PRO A 670 5.79 5.31 -7.58
CA PRO A 670 5.65 6.54 -6.80
C PRO A 670 6.66 7.60 -7.23
N ILE A 671 6.16 8.75 -7.69
CA ILE A 671 6.94 9.99 -7.69
C ILE A 671 6.85 10.47 -6.25
N PHE A 672 7.99 10.56 -5.57
CA PHE A 672 8.02 11.23 -4.29
C PHE A 672 7.85 12.72 -4.57
N SER A 673 6.86 13.36 -3.97
CA SER A 673 6.61 14.79 -4.12
C SER A 673 6.44 15.42 -2.75
N THR A 674 7.02 16.59 -2.55
CA THR A 674 6.77 17.39 -1.34
C THR A 674 5.54 18.29 -1.49
N GLU A 675 4.94 18.35 -2.68
CA GLU A 675 3.76 19.18 -2.95
C GLU A 675 2.56 18.69 -2.12
N GLY A 676 1.93 19.62 -1.37
CA GLY A 676 0.79 19.30 -0.53
C GLY A 676 1.11 18.49 0.73
N VAL A 677 2.40 18.29 1.06
CA VAL A 677 2.82 17.69 2.33
C VAL A 677 2.61 18.68 3.46
N LYS A 678 1.89 18.26 4.50
CA LYS A 678 1.60 19.08 5.68
C LYS A 678 2.23 18.47 6.93
N VAL A 679 2.93 19.27 7.71
CA VAL A 679 3.43 18.88 9.03
C VAL A 679 2.68 19.65 10.11
N LYS A 680 1.88 18.93 10.90
CA LYS A 680 1.15 19.49 12.02
C LYS A 680 1.97 19.38 13.30
N TRP A 681 2.24 20.50 13.95
CA TRP A 681 3.13 20.61 15.10
C TRP A 681 2.37 20.78 16.41
N SER A 682 2.80 20.08 17.47
CA SER A 682 2.30 20.38 18.82
C SER A 682 2.75 21.76 19.31
N ASP A 683 3.99 22.13 19.02
CA ASP A 683 4.56 23.47 19.15
C ASP A 683 5.19 23.88 17.82
N LEU A 684 4.77 25.01 17.25
CA LEU A 684 5.26 25.48 15.96
C LEU A 684 6.75 25.86 15.99
N LEU A 685 7.26 26.28 17.15
CA LEU A 685 8.67 26.63 17.31
C LEU A 685 9.60 25.42 17.17
N ASP A 686 9.06 24.20 17.36
CA ASP A 686 9.84 22.99 17.15
C ASP A 686 10.28 22.84 15.68
N ALA A 687 9.62 23.49 14.72
CA ALA A 687 10.03 23.45 13.31
C ALA A 687 11.43 24.07 13.08
N GLU A 688 11.89 24.95 13.97
CA GLU A 688 13.20 25.63 13.88
C GLU A 688 14.38 24.71 14.22
N PHE A 689 14.14 23.53 14.79
CA PHE A 689 15.21 22.56 15.06
C PHE A 689 15.84 21.98 13.79
N ALA A 690 15.15 22.06 12.65
CA ALA A 690 15.71 21.67 11.36
C ALA A 690 16.36 22.88 10.68
N PRO A 691 17.54 22.72 10.07
CA PRO A 691 18.28 23.83 9.45
C PRO A 691 17.57 24.39 8.21
N SER A 692 16.92 23.52 7.43
CA SER A 692 16.16 23.90 6.25
C SER A 692 15.03 22.88 6.01
N TRP A 693 13.98 23.33 5.32
CA TRP A 693 12.85 22.51 4.90
C TRP A 693 12.65 22.64 3.39
N PRO A 694 12.13 21.62 2.69
CA PRO A 694 11.71 21.76 1.30
C PRO A 694 10.62 22.84 1.20
N GLY A 695 10.70 23.71 0.19
CA GLY A 695 9.83 24.89 0.06
C GLY A 695 8.34 24.57 -0.06
N ASN A 696 7.97 23.35 -0.44
CA ASN A 696 6.58 22.92 -0.60
C ASN A 696 5.94 22.36 0.69
N VAL A 697 6.72 22.20 1.76
CA VAL A 697 6.22 21.65 3.04
C VAL A 697 5.47 22.73 3.80
N VAL A 698 4.19 22.47 4.10
CA VAL A 698 3.35 23.39 4.85
C VAL A 698 3.38 23.03 6.33
N HIS A 699 3.73 24.01 7.18
CA HIS A 699 3.74 23.86 8.63
C HIS A 699 2.42 24.38 9.21
N GLU A 700 1.70 23.52 9.91
CA GLU A 700 0.41 23.84 10.54
C GLU A 700 0.46 23.58 12.06
N ARG A 701 -0.37 24.27 12.83
CA ARG A 701 -0.53 23.95 14.26
C ARG A 701 -1.42 22.71 14.39
N MET A 702 -1.03 21.76 15.24
CA MET A 702 -1.80 20.53 15.49
C MET A 702 -3.08 20.78 16.31
N GLY A 703 -3.12 21.88 17.06
CA GLY A 703 -4.16 22.16 18.05
C GLY A 703 -3.98 21.37 19.35
N TRP A 704 -4.99 21.37 20.20
CA TRP A 704 -4.94 20.66 21.48
C TRP A 704 -5.12 19.15 21.29
N ALA A 705 -4.06 18.38 21.56
CA ALA A 705 -4.09 16.92 21.56
C ALA A 705 -3.47 16.37 22.85
N LYS A 706 -4.11 15.35 23.46
CA LYS A 706 -3.62 14.78 24.73
C LYS A 706 -2.73 13.57 24.50
N TYR A 707 -3.31 12.45 24.07
CA TYR A 707 -2.60 11.17 23.84
C TYR A 707 -2.90 10.55 22.48
N THR A 708 -3.86 11.11 21.73
CA THR A 708 -4.23 10.69 20.38
C THR A 708 -3.89 11.84 19.45
N ALA A 709 -3.03 11.58 18.47
CA ALA A 709 -2.70 12.58 17.45
C ALA A 709 -3.91 12.79 16.51
N PRO A 710 -4.19 14.03 16.08
CA PRO A 710 -5.27 14.29 15.14
C PRO A 710 -4.95 13.71 13.77
N ARG A 711 -5.98 13.41 12.98
CA ARG A 711 -5.78 12.97 11.58
C ARG A 711 -5.17 14.09 10.74
N GLY A 712 -4.42 13.71 9.70
CA GLY A 712 -3.86 14.66 8.76
C GLY A 712 -4.88 15.62 8.14
N GLU A 713 -6.11 15.17 7.91
CA GLU A 713 -7.20 15.99 7.35
C GLU A 713 -8.02 16.75 8.41
N GLN A 714 -7.91 16.38 9.69
CA GLN A 714 -8.73 16.98 10.74
C GLN A 714 -8.23 18.37 11.09
N GLU A 715 -9.12 19.36 11.07
CA GLU A 715 -8.79 20.74 11.45
C GLU A 715 -8.27 20.82 12.90
N ALA A 716 -7.36 21.77 13.13
CA ALA A 716 -6.78 21.99 14.44
C ALA A 716 -7.85 22.52 15.40
N ILE A 717 -8.06 21.80 16.51
CA ILE A 717 -8.94 22.31 17.57
C ILE A 717 -8.12 23.31 18.38
N GLU A 718 -8.29 24.60 18.09
CA GLU A 718 -7.56 25.69 18.76
C GLU A 718 -8.16 26.04 20.13
N ASN A 719 -9.49 25.88 20.27
CA ASN A 719 -10.20 26.23 21.49
C ASN A 719 -10.20 25.06 22.49
N ILE A 720 -9.62 25.28 23.67
CA ILE A 720 -9.56 24.27 24.73
C ILE A 720 -10.95 23.82 25.21
N GLY A 721 -11.95 24.71 25.13
CA GLY A 721 -13.33 24.43 25.49
C GLY A 721 -14.01 23.45 24.54
N GLU A 722 -13.81 23.63 23.22
CA GLU A 722 -14.30 22.69 22.19
C GLU A 722 -13.64 21.33 22.33
N TRP A 723 -12.32 21.33 22.55
CA TRP A 723 -11.57 20.11 22.81
C TRP A 723 -12.12 19.36 24.03
N ARG A 724 -12.34 20.05 25.17
CA ARG A 724 -12.93 19.45 26.38
C ARG A 724 -14.34 18.91 26.13
N LYS A 725 -15.18 19.64 25.38
CA LYS A 725 -16.53 19.19 24.99
C LYS A 725 -16.46 17.88 24.18
N GLY A 726 -15.54 17.78 23.23
CA GLY A 726 -15.34 16.55 22.45
C GLY A 726 -14.92 15.36 23.31
N VAL A 727 -13.92 15.55 24.18
CA VAL A 727 -13.43 14.50 25.09
C VAL A 727 -14.50 14.02 26.07
N TRP A 728 -15.34 14.93 26.57
CA TRP A 728 -16.42 14.58 27.50
C TRP A 728 -17.54 13.83 26.79
N LYS A 729 -17.95 14.27 25.59
CA LYS A 729 -18.99 13.59 24.79
C LYS A 729 -18.65 12.12 24.55
N SER A 730 -17.40 11.81 24.18
CA SER A 730 -16.96 10.42 23.96
C SER A 730 -17.01 9.53 25.21
N ARG A 731 -16.98 10.12 26.41
CA ARG A 731 -17.09 9.37 27.68
C ARG A 731 -18.53 9.18 28.12
N THR A 732 -19.41 10.15 27.88
CA THR A 732 -20.80 10.11 28.33
C THR A 732 -21.67 9.24 27.42
N THR A 733 -21.54 9.34 26.09
CA THR A 733 -22.37 8.57 25.15
C THR A 733 -22.08 7.08 25.18
N ALA A 734 -20.84 6.67 25.51
CA ALA A 734 -20.44 5.27 25.50
C ALA A 734 -20.85 4.46 26.75
N ASN A 735 -21.43 5.08 27.78
CA ASN A 735 -21.73 4.36 29.03
C ASN A 735 -23.02 4.80 29.74
N TRP A 736 -23.71 5.86 29.27
CA TRP A 736 -24.93 6.37 29.93
C TRP A 736 -26.20 6.31 29.06
N GLU A 737 -26.10 6.37 27.73
CA GLU A 737 -27.30 6.44 26.87
C GLU A 737 -27.91 5.07 26.50
N GLU A 738 -27.12 3.99 26.48
CA GLU A 738 -27.65 2.64 26.17
C GLU A 738 -28.54 2.05 27.29
N GLY A 739 -28.51 2.62 28.50
CA GLY A 739 -29.37 2.17 29.61
C GLY A 739 -30.67 2.96 29.79
N ALA A 740 -30.82 4.11 29.12
CA ALA A 740 -31.96 5.01 29.34
C ALA A 740 -32.97 5.01 28.18
N ALA A 741 -32.55 4.67 26.96
CA ALA A 741 -33.41 4.77 25.77
C ALA A 741 -34.28 3.52 25.50
N GLU A 742 -34.08 2.40 26.19
CA GLU A 742 -34.92 1.19 26.03
C GLU A 742 -36.20 1.20 26.89
N GLY A 743 -36.45 2.26 27.68
CA GLY A 743 -37.62 2.34 28.57
C GLY A 743 -38.77 3.26 28.11
N GLU A 744 -38.62 4.00 27.01
CA GLU A 744 -39.48 5.17 26.72
C GLU A 744 -40.22 5.09 25.37
N ALA A 745 -40.59 3.88 24.96
CA ALA A 745 -41.47 3.65 23.80
C ALA A 745 -42.53 2.59 24.12
N ASP A 746 -43.53 3.00 24.91
CA ASP A 746 -44.95 2.63 24.80
C ASP A 746 -45.68 3.03 26.09
N GLY A 747 -46.21 4.24 26.12
CA GLY A 747 -46.90 4.77 27.29
C GLY A 747 -47.66 6.05 26.99
N GLN A 748 -48.46 6.07 25.92
CA GLN A 748 -49.51 7.07 25.77
C GLN A 748 -50.66 6.73 26.70
N GLY A 749 -50.84 7.54 27.74
CA GLY A 749 -52.07 7.62 28.52
C GLY A 749 -51.95 7.09 29.94
N GLU A 750 -51.71 8.00 30.88
CA GLU A 750 -52.55 8.14 32.07
C GLU A 750 -52.11 9.40 32.83
N GLU A 751 -53.03 10.38 32.92
CA GLU A 751 -52.92 11.47 33.88
C GLU A 751 -53.02 10.90 35.30
N GLY A 752 -52.08 11.29 36.16
CA GLY A 752 -52.25 11.21 37.60
C GLY A 752 -51.62 9.98 38.24
N VAL A 753 -50.47 10.16 38.87
CA VAL A 753 -50.31 10.32 40.32
C VAL A 753 -48.87 10.82 40.50
N GLN A 754 -48.71 12.04 41.01
CA GLN A 754 -47.39 12.51 41.43
C GLN A 754 -47.00 11.70 42.66
N ASP A 755 -46.12 10.72 42.47
CA ASP A 755 -45.56 9.95 43.56
C ASP A 755 -44.78 10.90 44.49
N PRO A 756 -45.24 11.17 45.72
CA PRO A 756 -44.61 12.14 46.62
C PRO A 756 -43.17 11.75 46.98
N GLU A 757 -42.81 10.48 46.79
CA GLU A 757 -41.47 9.96 47.01
C GLU A 757 -40.45 10.54 46.00
N MET A 758 -40.82 10.68 44.73
CA MET A 758 -39.94 11.31 43.72
C MET A 758 -39.73 12.81 43.97
N ALA A 759 -40.71 13.51 44.55
CA ALA A 759 -40.57 14.93 44.90
C ALA A 759 -39.58 15.11 46.07
N LEU A 760 -39.64 14.22 47.07
CA LEU A 760 -38.68 14.18 48.18
C LEU A 760 -37.27 13.83 47.71
N GLU A 761 -37.14 12.93 46.75
CA GLU A 761 -35.84 12.55 46.19
C GLU A 761 -35.21 13.70 45.39
N ARG A 762 -36.01 14.47 44.63
CA ARG A 762 -35.54 15.71 43.97
C ARG A 762 -35.05 16.75 44.98
N GLN A 763 -35.79 16.95 46.08
CA GLN A 763 -35.36 17.88 47.13
C GLN A 763 -34.07 17.41 47.84
N ARG A 764 -33.91 16.11 48.08
CA ARG A 764 -32.65 15.56 48.62
C ARG A 764 -31.48 15.77 47.65
N ALA A 765 -31.69 15.54 46.36
CA ALA A 765 -30.68 15.75 45.33
C ALA A 765 -30.29 17.24 45.21
N GLU A 766 -31.24 18.16 45.36
CA GLU A 766 -30.97 19.61 45.37
C GLU A 766 -30.19 20.03 46.62
N HIS A 767 -30.58 19.54 47.80
CA HIS A 767 -29.87 19.82 49.04
C HIS A 767 -28.45 19.25 49.02
N GLU A 768 -28.24 18.07 48.44
CA GLU A 768 -26.90 17.50 48.28
C GLU A 768 -26.06 18.32 47.29
N LYS A 769 -26.64 18.82 46.20
CA LYS A 769 -25.96 19.75 45.28
C LYS A 769 -25.54 21.02 46.00
N GLN A 770 -26.43 21.64 46.78
CA GLN A 770 -26.12 22.83 47.57
C GLN A 770 -25.02 22.57 48.60
N ALA A 771 -25.11 21.48 49.36
CA ALA A 771 -24.09 21.09 50.32
C ALA A 771 -22.71 20.89 49.68
N ARG A 772 -22.66 20.28 48.48
CA ARG A 772 -21.41 20.16 47.70
C ARG A 772 -20.88 21.51 47.24
N THR A 773 -21.74 22.42 46.77
CA THR A 773 -21.31 23.77 46.35
C THR A 773 -20.77 24.58 47.53
N ASP A 774 -21.41 24.49 48.70
CA ASP A 774 -20.99 25.20 49.91
C ASP A 774 -19.67 24.64 50.44
N PHE A 775 -19.49 23.32 50.42
CA PHE A 775 -18.22 22.68 50.78
C PHE A 775 -17.07 23.13 49.87
N ILE A 776 -17.27 23.14 48.55
CA ILE A 776 -16.24 23.60 47.59
C ILE A 776 -15.91 25.07 47.84
N LYS A 777 -16.91 25.91 48.11
CA LYS A 777 -16.72 27.34 48.44
C LYS A 777 -15.90 27.50 49.74
N GLY A 778 -16.18 26.69 50.75
CA GLY A 778 -15.43 26.66 52.02
C GLY A 778 -13.97 26.22 51.84
N VAL A 779 -13.73 25.16 51.06
CA VAL A 779 -12.37 24.69 50.74
C VAL A 779 -11.59 25.75 49.98
N LYS A 780 -12.19 26.39 48.98
CA LYS A 780 -11.57 27.51 48.24
C LYS A 780 -11.21 28.65 49.18
N GLY A 781 -12.12 29.05 50.08
CA GLY A 781 -11.86 30.09 51.08
C GLY A 781 -10.69 29.76 52.01
N ASN A 782 -10.58 28.50 52.47
CA ASN A 782 -9.46 28.06 53.32
C ASN A 782 -8.12 28.06 52.59
N ILE A 783 -8.08 27.65 51.32
CA ILE A 783 -6.85 27.69 50.51
C ILE A 783 -6.40 29.14 50.32
N LEU A 784 -7.32 30.03 49.96
CA LEU A 784 -7.02 31.45 49.78
C LEU A 784 -6.48 32.10 51.05
N ARG A 785 -7.06 31.76 52.21
CA ARG A 785 -6.57 32.23 53.51
C ARG A 785 -5.13 31.78 53.78
N LYS A 786 -4.82 30.50 53.53
CA LYS A 786 -3.45 29.96 53.72
C LYS A 786 -2.43 30.59 52.77
N ILE A 787 -2.82 30.87 51.53
CA ILE A 787 -1.94 31.58 50.58
C ILE A 787 -1.66 32.99 51.07
N ARG A 788 -2.71 33.70 51.52
CA ARG A 788 -2.57 35.05 52.09
C ARG A 788 -1.68 35.06 53.34
N GLU A 789 -1.90 34.16 54.28
CA GLU A 789 -1.06 34.02 55.48
C GLU A 789 0.41 33.74 55.10
N GLY A 790 0.66 32.83 54.15
CA GLY A 790 2.02 32.51 53.68
C GLY A 790 2.69 33.67 52.93
N GLU A 791 1.93 34.49 52.21
CA GLU A 791 2.47 35.72 51.58
C GLU A 791 2.73 36.81 52.61
N GLU A 792 1.84 37.02 53.58
CA GLU A 792 2.05 37.96 54.68
C GLU A 792 3.31 37.62 55.50
N ASP A 793 3.57 36.33 55.74
CA ASP A 793 4.79 35.86 56.41
C ASP A 793 6.05 36.05 55.54
N ARG A 794 5.98 35.78 54.23
CA ARG A 794 7.08 36.07 53.30
C ARG A 794 7.37 37.57 53.22
N MET A 795 6.34 38.40 53.28
CA MET A 795 6.46 39.86 53.23
C MET A 795 7.00 40.43 54.54
N ARG A 796 6.59 39.88 55.69
CA ARG A 796 7.21 40.18 57.00
C ARG A 796 8.70 39.84 57.00
N ALA A 797 9.08 38.71 56.41
CA ALA A 797 10.49 38.33 56.27
C ALA A 797 11.28 39.27 55.33
N MET A 798 10.62 39.94 54.38
CA MET A 798 11.25 40.87 53.43
C MET A 798 11.16 42.36 53.84
N GLY A 799 10.53 42.69 54.97
CA GLY A 799 10.50 44.06 55.51
C GLY A 799 9.77 45.09 54.65
N ARG A 800 8.82 44.68 53.79
CA ARG A 800 8.04 45.57 52.91
C ARG A 800 6.55 45.52 53.22
N THR A 801 5.89 46.68 53.22
CA THR A 801 4.43 46.82 53.26
C THR A 801 3.91 47.13 51.84
N LEU A 802 2.99 46.30 51.30
CA LEU A 802 2.34 46.55 50.00
C LEU A 802 0.99 47.26 50.19
N PRO A 803 0.57 48.13 49.26
CA PRO A 803 -0.79 48.65 49.21
C PRO A 803 -1.79 47.54 48.83
N GLU A 804 -2.90 47.46 49.58
CA GLU A 804 -3.88 46.35 49.58
C GLU A 804 -4.41 45.91 48.20
N ARG A 805 -4.40 46.78 47.19
CA ARG A 805 -4.98 46.51 45.85
C ARG A 805 -4.22 45.49 45.00
N HIS A 806 -2.99 45.11 45.35
CA HIS A 806 -2.19 44.18 44.52
C HIS A 806 -2.38 42.71 44.87
N VAL A 807 -2.91 42.39 46.05
CA VAL A 807 -3.15 41.02 46.50
C VAL A 807 -4.43 40.44 45.88
N GLU A 808 -5.48 41.25 45.75
CA GLU A 808 -6.76 40.79 45.16
C GLU A 808 -6.62 40.42 43.68
N ASN A 809 -5.96 41.25 42.88
CA ASN A 809 -5.77 41.01 41.44
C ASN A 809 -4.92 39.76 41.12
N ARG A 810 -4.07 39.33 42.06
CA ARG A 810 -3.19 38.16 41.89
C ARG A 810 -3.81 36.88 42.44
N VAL A 811 -4.84 36.99 43.26
CA VAL A 811 -5.63 35.89 43.82
C VAL A 811 -6.82 35.54 42.92
N GLU A 812 -7.35 36.50 42.15
CA GLU A 812 -8.39 36.24 41.14
C GLU A 812 -7.86 35.55 39.87
N ALA A 813 -6.59 35.79 39.51
CA ALA A 813 -5.87 35.12 38.41
C ALA A 813 -5.38 33.73 38.82
#